data_AF-A0A1C0YEE8-F1
#
_entry.id   AF-A0A1C0YEE8-F1
#
_cell.length_a   1.000
_cell.length_b   1.000
_cell.length_c   1.000
_cell.angle_alpha   90.00
_cell.angle_beta   90.00
_cell.angle_gamma   90.00
#
_symmetry.space_group_name_H-M   'P 1'
#
loop_
_entity.id
_entity.type
_entity.pdbx_description
1 polymer ?
#
loop_
_entity_poly.entity_id
_entity_poly.type
_entity_poly.pdbx_seq_one_letter_code
_entity_poly.pdbx_strand_id
1 'polypeptide(L)'
;MDSMTLHQISTPLTTSAIDDLRNIKRALDESSIVAITNKAGMITYVNEKFCSISQFSEDELIGKTHRIINSGYHPKSFFQNMWATILAKKVWQGEVKNRAKDGSEYWTSTTIVPFLDSNGEINQFISIRQDITARVKAEEELAEALRNDFQHVVRNMEHCVFKLAKNEKHDVTFTLSEGRLAEALSLTSRQVYNRTIQDVFPSDILVALEPAIDAAMNGNYTNVQFSYQDRQLALNLSPITNDDTDDIFEIVGALRDITEQHVYEHQIYRIAHFDALTNLPNRTLFAKKLHEAIQHATEQQSTFGILFIDLNNFKQINDSYGHSTGDRFLQFIADTLKLHIRKKDFLARFGGDKFLLLIEDIDEENIEYIGKRLVHTLDQTFEIGHLELHTAINIGISMFPKHSDNAEMLLQHANNAMQVAKKSGSNRYQLFNPEIQMQMQRKLMLETALNDAIKKDQMLVYYQPKLCARTKNIIGAEALLRWNHPVEGIISPGEFIPIAEKNGLIIPIGQWVLAESIRQAKIWSLLRHPITVSVNVSILQMTQTNFVAEVSNLLKQHKLEPHLLNLEITESLTTDIHFMTRILNELKEIGVYISIDDFGTGYSSLRYLSQLPIHTVKIDQSFIRDLTQDNQSIIKTIIQLAHAMNLSVVAEGVETEEQEQFLVENLCHELQGYLYSRPMPLNTFQQFLDNHPQQKTI
;
A
#
# COMPACT_ATOMS: atom_id res chain seq x y z
N MET A 1 -36.64 -109.92 -62.43
CA MET A 1 -35.78 -110.38 -61.33
C MET A 1 -35.09 -109.20 -60.67
N ASP A 2 -35.71 -108.36 -59.84
CA ASP A 2 -37.11 -108.13 -59.48
C ASP A 2 -37.22 -106.72 -58.89
N SER A 3 -38.24 -106.00 -59.37
CA SER A 3 -39.11 -104.97 -58.75
C SER A 3 -38.78 -104.50 -57.31
N MET A 4 -38.82 -103.21 -56.98
CA MET A 4 -40.08 -102.45 -56.83
C MET A 4 -39.89 -100.92 -56.91
N THR A 5 -40.92 -100.27 -57.45
CA THR A 5 -41.11 -98.85 -57.70
C THR A 5 -41.92 -98.15 -56.58
N LEU A 6 -41.58 -96.87 -56.34
CA LEU A 6 -42.43 -95.70 -56.04
C LEU A 6 -43.62 -95.78 -55.04
N HIS A 7 -43.56 -94.94 -53.99
CA HIS A 7 -44.56 -93.90 -53.66
C HIS A 7 -44.03 -92.96 -52.55
N GLN A 8 -43.86 -91.65 -52.84
CA GLN A 8 -44.75 -90.54 -52.48
C GLN A 8 -45.05 -90.38 -50.98
N ILE A 9 -44.46 -89.34 -50.35
CA ILE A 9 -45.14 -88.49 -49.36
C ILE A 9 -44.74 -87.03 -49.63
N SER A 10 -45.65 -86.28 -50.27
CA SER A 10 -45.72 -84.82 -50.18
C SER A 10 -46.30 -84.46 -48.82
N THR A 11 -45.56 -83.74 -47.99
CA THR A 11 -46.11 -83.04 -46.81
C THR A 11 -46.63 -81.67 -47.24
N PRO A 12 -47.90 -81.31 -46.96
CA PRO A 12 -48.43 -79.99 -47.27
C PRO A 12 -47.81 -78.94 -46.33
N LEU A 13 -47.47 -77.75 -46.86
CA LEU A 13 -47.23 -76.57 -46.03
C LEU A 13 -48.44 -76.38 -45.11
N THR A 14 -48.21 -76.41 -43.80
CA THR A 14 -49.25 -76.13 -42.80
C THR A 14 -49.71 -74.68 -42.94
N THR A 15 -51.01 -74.42 -42.74
CA THR A 15 -51.63 -73.09 -42.85
C THR A 15 -50.86 -71.99 -42.08
N SER A 16 -50.20 -72.36 -40.97
CA SER A 16 -49.31 -71.51 -40.17
C SER A 16 -48.12 -70.95 -40.95
N ALA A 17 -47.43 -71.76 -41.77
CA ALA A 17 -46.23 -71.32 -42.51
C ALA A 17 -46.58 -70.34 -43.64
N ILE A 18 -47.77 -70.46 -44.23
CA ILE A 18 -48.28 -69.52 -45.24
C ILE A 18 -48.66 -68.18 -44.59
N ASP A 19 -49.23 -68.22 -43.38
CA ASP A 19 -49.59 -67.02 -42.63
C ASP A 19 -48.35 -66.28 -42.10
N ASP A 20 -47.31 -66.99 -41.64
CA ASP A 20 -46.02 -66.39 -41.24
C ASP A 20 -45.33 -65.68 -42.42
N LEU A 21 -45.34 -66.31 -43.60
CA LEU A 21 -44.73 -65.74 -44.81
C LEU A 21 -45.50 -64.51 -45.31
N ARG A 22 -46.83 -64.49 -45.16
CA ARG A 22 -47.67 -63.30 -45.41
C ARG A 22 -47.38 -62.17 -44.41
N ASN A 23 -47.20 -62.49 -43.12
CA ASN A 23 -46.88 -61.49 -42.11
C ASN A 23 -45.50 -60.87 -42.32
N ILE A 24 -44.49 -61.68 -42.65
CA ILE A 24 -43.14 -61.21 -43.00
C ILE A 24 -43.19 -60.35 -44.26
N LYS A 25 -43.92 -60.79 -45.29
CA LYS A 25 -44.11 -60.00 -46.52
C LYS A 25 -44.74 -58.64 -46.20
N ARG A 26 -45.83 -58.60 -45.43
CA ARG A 26 -46.50 -57.34 -45.07
C ARG A 26 -45.60 -56.42 -44.24
N ALA A 27 -44.82 -56.97 -43.31
CA ALA A 27 -43.87 -56.18 -42.53
C ALA A 27 -42.79 -55.55 -43.42
N LEU A 28 -42.24 -56.32 -44.36
CA LEU A 28 -41.27 -55.83 -45.34
C LEU A 28 -41.88 -54.80 -46.30
N ASP A 29 -43.12 -54.99 -46.74
CA ASP A 29 -43.83 -54.07 -47.64
C ASP A 29 -44.09 -52.70 -46.99
N GLU A 30 -44.33 -52.66 -45.68
CA GLU A 30 -44.51 -51.40 -44.93
C GLU A 30 -43.16 -50.71 -44.60
N SER A 31 -42.15 -51.48 -44.20
CA SER A 31 -40.92 -50.94 -43.61
C SER A 31 -39.78 -50.69 -44.61
N SER A 32 -39.74 -51.42 -45.72
CA SER A 32 -38.55 -51.53 -46.56
C SER A 32 -38.87 -51.53 -48.06
N ILE A 33 -37.96 -50.99 -48.87
CA ILE A 33 -37.99 -51.12 -50.32
C ILE A 33 -37.51 -52.54 -50.66
N VAL A 34 -38.33 -53.32 -51.36
CA VAL A 34 -37.97 -54.68 -51.77
C VAL A 34 -38.04 -54.79 -53.29
N ALA A 35 -37.00 -55.38 -53.88
CA ALA A 35 -36.98 -55.75 -55.29
C ALA A 35 -36.33 -57.12 -55.47
N ILE A 36 -36.89 -57.93 -56.36
CA ILE A 36 -36.31 -59.20 -56.78
C ILE A 36 -35.90 -59.06 -58.24
N THR A 37 -34.71 -59.57 -58.56
CA THR A 37 -34.22 -59.62 -59.94
C THR A 37 -33.84 -61.04 -60.33
N ASN A 38 -33.95 -61.36 -61.61
CA ASN A 38 -33.34 -62.59 -62.15
C ASN A 38 -31.80 -62.50 -62.15
N LYS A 39 -31.13 -63.60 -62.53
CA LYS A 39 -29.66 -63.66 -62.64
C LYS A 39 -29.00 -62.61 -63.56
N ALA A 40 -29.75 -62.01 -64.49
CA ALA A 40 -29.27 -60.94 -65.36
C ALA A 40 -29.45 -59.53 -64.76
N GLY A 41 -29.96 -59.42 -63.53
CA GLY A 41 -30.22 -58.15 -62.86
C GLY A 41 -31.49 -57.43 -63.30
N MET A 42 -32.36 -58.13 -64.03
CA MET A 42 -33.65 -57.61 -64.49
C MET A 42 -34.70 -57.80 -63.40
N ILE A 43 -35.40 -56.72 -63.06
CA ILE A 43 -36.40 -56.68 -62.00
C ILE A 43 -37.61 -57.53 -62.39
N THR A 44 -37.95 -58.48 -61.53
CA THR A 44 -39.07 -59.42 -61.70
C THR A 44 -40.16 -59.21 -60.65
N TYR A 45 -39.86 -58.49 -59.57
CA TYR A 45 -40.81 -58.10 -58.54
C TYR A 45 -40.34 -56.82 -57.85
N VAL A 46 -41.28 -55.96 -57.48
CA VAL A 46 -41.09 -54.80 -56.61
C VAL A 46 -42.26 -54.71 -55.65
N ASN A 47 -42.07 -54.11 -54.48
CA ASN A 47 -43.17 -53.83 -53.57
C ASN A 47 -43.70 -52.40 -53.70
N GLU A 48 -44.85 -52.11 -53.08
CA GLU A 48 -45.49 -50.80 -53.11
C GLU A 48 -44.56 -49.68 -52.62
N LYS A 49 -43.72 -49.96 -51.61
CA LYS A 49 -42.73 -48.99 -51.09
C LYS A 49 -41.69 -48.57 -52.12
N PHE A 50 -41.24 -49.50 -52.97
CA PHE A 50 -40.35 -49.16 -54.08
C PHE A 50 -41.08 -48.24 -55.06
N CYS A 51 -42.29 -48.57 -55.47
CA CYS A 51 -43.08 -47.74 -56.37
C CYS A 51 -43.32 -46.34 -55.79
N SER A 52 -43.66 -46.23 -54.51
CA SER A 52 -43.93 -44.94 -53.86
C SER A 52 -42.70 -44.04 -53.76
N ILE A 53 -41.53 -44.59 -53.41
CA ILE A 53 -40.30 -43.80 -53.20
C ILE A 53 -39.63 -43.47 -54.55
N SER A 54 -39.57 -44.44 -55.47
CA SER A 54 -38.97 -44.22 -56.79
C SER A 54 -39.88 -43.46 -57.75
N GLN A 55 -41.18 -43.38 -57.46
CA GLN A 55 -42.23 -42.79 -58.29
C GLN A 55 -42.40 -43.45 -59.68
N PHE A 56 -41.80 -44.62 -59.88
CA PHE A 56 -42.09 -45.46 -61.03
C PHE A 56 -43.20 -46.44 -60.67
N SER A 57 -44.12 -46.67 -61.61
CA SER A 57 -45.12 -47.72 -61.45
C SER A 57 -44.47 -49.11 -61.56
N GLU A 58 -45.11 -50.14 -61.02
CA GLU A 58 -44.63 -51.52 -61.12
C GLU A 58 -44.38 -51.93 -62.58
N ASP A 59 -45.32 -51.63 -63.48
CA ASP A 59 -45.21 -51.92 -64.92
C ASP A 59 -44.00 -51.25 -65.59
N GLU A 60 -43.55 -50.09 -65.08
CA GLU A 60 -42.37 -49.39 -65.57
C GLU A 60 -41.06 -49.98 -65.02
N LEU A 61 -41.10 -50.61 -63.84
CA LEU A 61 -39.95 -51.21 -63.16
C LEU A 61 -39.71 -52.65 -63.61
N ILE A 62 -40.77 -53.43 -63.79
CA ILE A 62 -40.67 -54.83 -64.22
C ILE A 62 -40.01 -54.91 -65.62
N GLY A 63 -39.06 -55.83 -65.78
CA GLY A 63 -38.32 -56.00 -67.03
C GLY A 63 -37.19 -54.99 -67.25
N LYS A 64 -37.02 -54.00 -66.37
CA LYS A 64 -35.88 -53.07 -66.38
C LYS A 64 -34.78 -53.54 -65.42
N THR A 65 -33.63 -52.90 -65.49
CA THR A 65 -32.56 -53.06 -64.49
C THR A 65 -32.58 -51.87 -63.54
N HIS A 66 -31.96 -52.00 -62.37
CA HIS A 66 -31.83 -50.91 -61.39
C HIS A 66 -31.09 -49.66 -61.90
N ARG A 67 -30.59 -49.66 -63.14
CA ARG A 67 -30.09 -48.46 -63.82
C ARG A 67 -31.15 -47.37 -63.98
N ILE A 68 -32.44 -47.73 -64.01
CA ILE A 68 -33.56 -46.78 -64.17
C ILE A 68 -33.65 -45.75 -63.03
N ILE A 69 -33.20 -46.12 -61.82
CA ILE A 69 -33.18 -45.26 -60.63
C ILE A 69 -31.78 -44.74 -60.28
N ASN A 70 -30.79 -44.89 -61.16
CA ASN A 70 -29.41 -44.49 -60.84
C ASN A 70 -29.27 -42.97 -60.83
N SER A 71 -28.73 -42.41 -59.74
CA SER A 71 -28.48 -40.97 -59.61
C SER A 71 -27.25 -40.48 -60.38
N GLY A 72 -26.27 -41.35 -60.68
CA GLY A 72 -24.96 -40.96 -61.20
C GLY A 72 -23.97 -40.51 -60.12
N TYR A 73 -24.35 -40.50 -58.85
CA TYR A 73 -23.49 -40.10 -57.72
C TYR A 73 -22.29 -41.05 -57.52
N HIS A 74 -22.53 -42.35 -57.63
CA HIS A 74 -21.52 -43.37 -57.36
C HIS A 74 -20.66 -43.67 -58.60
N PRO A 75 -19.32 -43.79 -58.48
CA PRO A 75 -18.44 -44.11 -59.60
C PRO A 75 -18.72 -45.51 -60.14
N LYS A 76 -18.36 -45.79 -61.41
CA LYS A 76 -18.59 -47.12 -62.03
C LYS A 76 -17.95 -48.27 -61.24
N SER A 77 -16.80 -48.02 -60.60
CA SER A 77 -16.10 -48.99 -59.75
C SER A 77 -16.93 -49.47 -58.56
N PHE A 78 -17.77 -48.60 -58.00
CA PHE A 78 -18.68 -48.93 -56.89
C PHE A 78 -19.66 -50.04 -57.29
N PHE A 79 -20.36 -49.87 -58.41
CA PHE A 79 -21.31 -50.88 -58.89
C PHE A 79 -20.61 -52.14 -59.43
N GLN A 80 -19.40 -52.02 -59.98
CA GLN A 80 -18.59 -53.18 -60.35
C GLN A 80 -18.23 -54.04 -59.13
N ASN A 81 -17.84 -53.43 -58.01
CA ASN A 81 -17.58 -54.13 -56.76
C ASN A 81 -18.85 -54.82 -56.23
N MET A 82 -19.99 -54.11 -56.23
CA MET A 82 -21.28 -54.68 -55.86
C MET A 82 -21.61 -55.94 -56.68
N TRP A 83 -21.52 -55.85 -58.02
CA TRP A 83 -21.78 -56.98 -58.92
C TRP A 83 -20.81 -58.14 -58.69
N ALA A 84 -19.52 -57.86 -58.51
CA ALA A 84 -18.52 -58.88 -58.21
C ALA A 84 -18.83 -59.62 -56.89
N THR A 85 -19.25 -58.90 -55.85
CA THR A 85 -19.63 -59.48 -54.56
C THR A 85 -20.83 -60.42 -54.67
N ILE A 86 -21.92 -59.96 -55.30
CA ILE A 86 -23.15 -60.76 -55.36
C ILE A 86 -23.02 -61.95 -56.33
N LEU A 87 -22.24 -61.82 -57.41
CA LEU A 87 -21.92 -62.92 -58.33
C LEU A 87 -20.99 -63.96 -57.70
N ALA A 88 -20.14 -63.55 -56.75
CA ALA A 88 -19.35 -64.46 -55.91
C ALA A 88 -20.17 -65.16 -54.82
N LYS A 89 -21.51 -65.15 -54.92
CA LYS A 89 -22.46 -65.78 -53.98
C LYS A 89 -22.38 -65.19 -52.55
N LYS A 90 -21.94 -63.93 -52.40
CA LYS A 90 -21.87 -63.21 -51.11
C LYS A 90 -22.95 -62.13 -51.01
N VAL A 91 -23.32 -61.79 -49.78
CA VAL A 91 -24.22 -60.65 -49.50
C VAL A 91 -23.45 -59.35 -49.68
N TRP A 92 -24.07 -58.36 -50.33
CA TRP A 92 -23.53 -57.01 -50.44
C TRP A 92 -24.35 -56.02 -49.62
N GLN A 93 -23.67 -55.10 -48.94
CA GLN A 93 -24.28 -54.02 -48.19
C GLN A 93 -23.63 -52.68 -48.57
N GLY A 94 -24.43 -51.63 -48.69
CA GLY A 94 -23.91 -50.28 -48.94
C GLY A 94 -25.01 -49.23 -49.10
N GLU A 95 -24.63 -47.97 -48.98
CA GLU A 95 -25.53 -46.83 -49.14
C GLU A 95 -25.54 -46.34 -50.58
N VAL A 96 -26.71 -46.34 -51.20
CA VAL A 96 -26.89 -46.02 -52.62
C VAL A 96 -27.79 -44.80 -52.75
N LYS A 97 -27.26 -43.75 -53.38
CA LYS A 97 -28.04 -42.58 -53.80
C LYS A 97 -28.73 -42.91 -55.11
N ASN A 98 -30.06 -42.85 -55.11
CA ASN A 98 -30.92 -43.11 -56.26
C ASN A 98 -31.65 -41.83 -56.67
N ARG A 99 -32.26 -41.86 -57.86
CA ARG A 99 -33.05 -40.77 -58.42
C ARG A 99 -34.44 -41.29 -58.77
N ALA A 100 -35.47 -40.63 -58.25
CA ALA A 100 -36.86 -40.91 -58.56
C ALA A 100 -37.26 -40.35 -59.94
N LYS A 101 -38.43 -40.73 -60.43
CA LYS A 101 -38.95 -40.35 -61.75
C LYS A 101 -39.06 -38.84 -61.97
N ASP A 102 -39.40 -38.08 -60.93
CA ASP A 102 -39.48 -36.60 -60.96
C ASP A 102 -38.10 -35.91 -60.90
N GLY A 103 -37.02 -36.67 -60.76
CA GLY A 103 -35.65 -36.18 -60.66
C GLY A 103 -35.15 -35.96 -59.23
N SER A 104 -36.00 -36.13 -58.20
CA SER A 104 -35.59 -36.05 -56.80
C SER A 104 -34.61 -37.16 -56.44
N GLU A 105 -33.63 -36.87 -55.60
CA GLU A 105 -32.62 -37.83 -55.18
C GLU A 105 -32.92 -38.33 -53.77
N TYR A 106 -32.75 -39.63 -53.54
CA TYR A 106 -33.00 -40.28 -52.25
C TYR A 106 -31.90 -41.30 -51.94
N TRP A 107 -31.58 -41.46 -50.67
CA TRP A 107 -30.56 -42.38 -50.20
C TRP A 107 -31.17 -43.65 -49.64
N THR A 108 -30.53 -44.78 -49.94
CA THR A 108 -30.97 -46.07 -49.44
C THR A 108 -29.81 -46.87 -48.86
N SER A 109 -29.96 -47.35 -47.63
CA SER A 109 -29.10 -48.42 -47.11
C SER A 109 -29.58 -49.73 -47.70
N THR A 110 -28.78 -50.31 -48.59
CA THR A 110 -29.17 -51.44 -49.45
C THR A 110 -28.42 -52.70 -49.06
N THR A 111 -29.15 -53.79 -48.84
CA THR A 111 -28.62 -55.14 -48.72
C THR A 111 -29.09 -55.96 -49.93
N ILE A 112 -28.18 -56.63 -50.64
CA ILE A 112 -28.48 -57.50 -51.78
C ILE A 112 -28.02 -58.92 -51.45
N VAL A 113 -28.95 -59.87 -51.52
CA VAL A 113 -28.75 -61.27 -51.18
C VAL A 113 -28.93 -62.14 -52.43
N PRO A 114 -27.92 -62.93 -52.87
CA PRO A 114 -28.08 -63.92 -53.93
C PRO A 114 -28.80 -65.17 -53.42
N PHE A 115 -29.80 -65.65 -54.17
CA PHE A 115 -30.51 -66.90 -53.91
C PHE A 115 -30.16 -67.95 -54.96
N LEU A 116 -29.80 -69.14 -54.47
CA LEU A 116 -29.32 -70.25 -55.29
C LEU A 116 -30.45 -71.23 -55.64
N ASP A 117 -30.35 -71.89 -56.78
CA ASP A 117 -31.22 -73.02 -57.16
C ASP A 117 -30.75 -74.35 -56.52
N SER A 118 -31.44 -75.45 -56.84
CA SER A 118 -31.10 -76.79 -56.36
C SER A 118 -29.73 -77.30 -56.83
N ASN A 119 -29.14 -76.68 -57.85
CA ASN A 119 -27.81 -77.02 -58.37
C ASN A 119 -26.71 -76.12 -57.77
N GLY A 120 -27.07 -75.22 -56.85
CA GLY A 120 -26.14 -74.29 -56.21
C GLY A 120 -25.79 -73.08 -57.08
N GLU A 121 -26.47 -72.86 -58.19
CA GLU A 121 -26.25 -71.73 -59.11
C GLU A 121 -27.19 -70.57 -58.79
N ILE A 122 -26.77 -69.33 -59.07
CA ILE A 122 -27.58 -68.14 -58.74
C ILE A 122 -28.82 -68.10 -59.63
N ASN A 123 -30.00 -68.13 -59.01
CA ASN A 123 -31.29 -68.02 -59.67
C ASN A 123 -31.78 -66.57 -59.71
N GLN A 124 -31.73 -65.89 -58.54
CA GLN A 124 -32.27 -64.55 -58.36
C GLN A 124 -31.50 -63.77 -57.30
N PHE A 125 -31.67 -62.45 -57.28
CA PHE A 125 -31.19 -61.58 -56.22
C PHE A 125 -32.37 -60.88 -55.55
N ILE A 126 -32.37 -60.83 -54.22
CA ILE A 126 -33.33 -60.03 -53.46
C ILE A 126 -32.59 -58.85 -52.87
N SER A 127 -33.05 -57.64 -53.19
CA SER A 127 -32.56 -56.42 -52.57
C SER A 127 -33.59 -55.88 -51.58
N ILE A 128 -33.14 -55.62 -50.36
CA ILE A 128 -33.89 -54.96 -49.30
C ILE A 128 -33.20 -53.63 -49.02
N ARG A 129 -33.94 -52.53 -49.04
CA ARG A 129 -33.40 -51.20 -48.81
C ARG A 129 -34.22 -50.42 -47.81
N GLN A 130 -33.53 -49.70 -46.95
CA GLN A 130 -34.14 -48.73 -46.05
C GLN A 130 -33.87 -47.33 -46.59
N ASP A 131 -34.90 -46.48 -46.64
CA ASP A 131 -34.72 -45.06 -46.96
C ASP A 131 -34.00 -44.37 -45.79
N ILE A 132 -32.84 -43.78 -46.06
CA ILE A 132 -32.00 -43.08 -45.10
C ILE A 132 -31.85 -41.59 -45.46
N THR A 133 -32.67 -41.08 -46.39
CA THR A 133 -32.55 -39.71 -46.92
C THR A 133 -32.63 -38.66 -45.81
N ALA A 134 -33.56 -38.82 -44.86
CA ALA A 134 -33.70 -37.91 -43.72
C ALA A 134 -32.47 -37.91 -42.80
N ARG A 135 -31.82 -39.07 -42.62
CA ARG A 135 -30.60 -39.20 -41.80
C ARG A 135 -29.44 -38.45 -42.45
N VAL A 136 -29.16 -38.72 -43.72
CA VAL A 136 -28.06 -38.09 -44.46
C VAL A 136 -28.25 -36.57 -44.54
N LYS A 137 -29.48 -36.11 -44.78
CA LYS A 137 -29.79 -34.67 -44.81
C LYS A 137 -29.58 -33.99 -43.45
N ALA A 138 -29.99 -34.62 -42.36
CA ALA A 138 -29.76 -34.08 -41.01
C ALA A 138 -28.26 -34.02 -40.65
N GLU A 139 -27.47 -35.00 -41.09
CA GLU A 139 -26.01 -35.00 -40.91
C GLU A 139 -25.34 -33.87 -41.71
N GLU A 140 -25.75 -33.64 -42.95
CA GLU A 140 -25.28 -32.52 -43.78
C GLU A 140 -25.66 -31.16 -43.18
N GLU A 141 -26.93 -30.97 -42.77
CA GLU A 141 -27.42 -29.74 -42.14
C GLU A 141 -26.68 -29.45 -40.82
N LEU A 142 -26.42 -30.48 -39.99
CA LEU A 142 -25.66 -30.32 -38.75
C LEU A 142 -24.21 -29.93 -39.01
N ALA A 143 -23.54 -30.56 -39.98
CA ALA A 143 -22.17 -30.23 -40.33
C ALA A 143 -22.04 -28.78 -40.84
N GLU A 144 -23.00 -28.32 -41.64
CA GLU A 144 -23.05 -26.93 -42.11
C GLU A 144 -23.34 -25.95 -40.96
N ALA A 145 -24.28 -26.27 -40.07
CA ALA A 145 -24.58 -25.47 -38.89
C ALA A 145 -23.35 -25.32 -37.98
N LEU A 146 -22.66 -26.41 -37.65
CA LEU A 146 -21.45 -26.38 -36.82
C LEU A 146 -20.33 -25.54 -37.44
N ARG A 147 -20.13 -25.64 -38.76
CA ARG A 147 -19.12 -24.86 -39.48
C ARG A 147 -19.43 -23.36 -39.43
N ASN A 148 -20.69 -22.99 -39.64
CA ASN A 148 -21.13 -21.60 -39.58
C ASN A 148 -21.01 -21.03 -38.17
N ASP A 149 -21.41 -21.81 -37.16
CA ASP A 149 -21.34 -21.40 -35.75
C ASP A 149 -19.89 -21.19 -35.29
N PHE A 150 -18.98 -22.11 -35.66
CA PHE A 150 -17.55 -21.97 -35.41
C PHE A 150 -16.98 -20.68 -36.01
N GLN A 151 -17.29 -20.38 -37.29
CA GLN A 151 -16.80 -19.16 -37.93
C GLN A 151 -17.34 -17.89 -37.25
N HIS A 152 -18.60 -17.90 -36.83
CA HIS A 152 -19.21 -16.76 -36.13
C HIS A 152 -18.59 -16.53 -34.74
N VAL A 153 -18.33 -17.60 -33.99
CA VAL A 153 -17.71 -17.53 -32.67
C VAL A 153 -16.27 -17.00 -32.80
N VAL A 154 -15.44 -17.60 -33.65
CA VAL A 154 -14.03 -17.21 -33.77
C VAL A 154 -13.87 -15.79 -34.28
N ARG A 155 -14.69 -15.34 -35.25
CA ARG A 155 -14.65 -13.95 -35.73
C ARG A 155 -14.98 -12.92 -34.65
N ASN A 156 -15.89 -13.25 -33.74
CA ASN A 156 -16.29 -12.35 -32.67
C ASN A 156 -15.41 -12.45 -31.41
N MET A 157 -14.44 -13.37 -31.37
CA MET A 157 -13.46 -13.41 -30.29
C MET A 157 -12.57 -12.16 -30.33
N GLU A 158 -12.21 -11.66 -29.15
CA GLU A 158 -11.29 -10.52 -29.02
C GLU A 158 -9.87 -10.87 -29.48
N HIS A 159 -9.46 -12.12 -29.30
CA HIS A 159 -8.15 -12.62 -29.71
C HIS A 159 -8.09 -12.91 -31.21
N CYS A 160 -6.87 -12.97 -31.75
CA CYS A 160 -6.63 -13.49 -33.09
C CYS A 160 -6.33 -14.98 -32.99
N VAL A 161 -7.15 -15.81 -33.63
CA VAL A 161 -6.93 -17.26 -33.73
C VAL A 161 -6.57 -17.59 -35.16
N PHE A 162 -5.45 -18.26 -35.36
CA PHE A 162 -4.96 -18.63 -36.67
C PHE A 162 -4.51 -20.08 -36.71
N LYS A 163 -4.42 -20.61 -37.93
CA LYS A 163 -3.90 -21.94 -38.23
C LYS A 163 -2.76 -21.83 -39.23
N LEU A 164 -1.71 -22.62 -39.01
CA LEU A 164 -0.58 -22.77 -39.91
C LEU A 164 -0.47 -24.22 -40.36
N ALA A 165 -0.30 -24.45 -41.65
CA ALA A 165 -0.02 -25.78 -42.19
C ALA A 165 1.06 -25.72 -43.27
N LYS A 166 1.70 -26.86 -43.54
CA LYS A 166 2.65 -26.99 -44.65
C LYS A 166 1.90 -27.00 -45.98
N ASN A 167 2.29 -26.12 -46.90
CA ASN A 167 1.76 -26.10 -48.27
C ASN A 167 2.43 -27.19 -49.14
N GLU A 168 2.05 -27.30 -50.42
CA GLU A 168 2.65 -28.28 -51.36
C GLU A 168 4.18 -28.14 -51.53
N LYS A 169 4.72 -26.94 -51.25
CA LYS A 169 6.16 -26.63 -51.29
C LYS A 169 6.88 -26.91 -49.97
N HIS A 170 6.17 -27.44 -48.97
CA HIS A 170 6.64 -27.69 -47.60
C HIS A 170 6.91 -26.41 -46.77
N ASP A 171 6.43 -25.25 -47.21
CA ASP A 171 6.50 -24.00 -46.44
C ASP A 171 5.33 -23.91 -45.46
N VAL A 172 5.58 -23.38 -44.26
CA VAL A 172 4.55 -23.14 -43.24
C VAL A 172 3.77 -21.87 -43.58
N THR A 173 2.47 -22.01 -43.85
CA THR A 173 1.62 -20.90 -44.32
C THR A 173 0.31 -20.82 -43.54
N PHE A 174 -0.30 -19.63 -43.51
CA PHE A 174 -1.59 -19.42 -42.88
C PHE A 174 -2.73 -20.10 -43.66
N THR A 175 -3.47 -20.98 -43.00
CA THR A 175 -4.69 -21.63 -43.53
C THR A 175 -5.98 -20.99 -43.00
N LEU A 176 -5.88 -20.30 -41.85
CA LEU A 176 -6.96 -19.56 -41.21
C LEU A 176 -6.35 -18.45 -40.37
N SER A 177 -6.99 -17.29 -40.30
CA SER A 177 -6.70 -16.24 -39.31
C SER A 177 -7.92 -15.35 -39.10
N GLU A 178 -8.55 -15.44 -37.94
CA GLU A 178 -9.82 -14.75 -37.68
C GLU A 178 -9.83 -14.18 -36.25
N GLY A 179 -10.73 -13.22 -36.01
CA GLY A 179 -10.91 -12.56 -34.72
C GLY A 179 -10.73 -11.05 -34.81
N ARG A 180 -11.21 -10.33 -33.79
CA ARG A 180 -11.18 -8.85 -33.79
C ARG A 180 -9.76 -8.29 -33.79
N LEU A 181 -8.84 -8.93 -33.07
CA LEU A 181 -7.43 -8.55 -33.12
C LEU A 181 -6.80 -8.82 -34.50
N ALA A 182 -7.25 -9.87 -35.22
CA ALA A 182 -6.78 -10.14 -36.57
C ALA A 182 -7.24 -9.03 -37.54
N GLU A 183 -8.46 -8.53 -37.40
CA GLU A 183 -8.96 -7.38 -38.16
C GLU A 183 -8.16 -6.10 -37.83
N ALA A 184 -7.95 -5.81 -36.55
CA ALA A 184 -7.21 -4.63 -36.09
C ALA A 184 -5.76 -4.61 -36.60
N LEU A 185 -5.10 -5.78 -36.66
CA LEU A 185 -3.72 -5.92 -37.12
C LEU A 185 -3.60 -6.15 -38.64
N SER A 186 -4.71 -6.19 -39.39
CA SER A 186 -4.73 -6.54 -40.82
C SER A 186 -4.12 -7.93 -41.11
N LEU A 187 -4.40 -8.88 -40.23
CA LEU A 187 -3.96 -10.27 -40.28
C LEU A 187 -5.09 -11.26 -40.58
N THR A 188 -6.23 -10.81 -41.10
CA THR A 188 -7.36 -11.71 -41.38
C THR A 188 -7.03 -12.74 -42.47
N SER A 189 -7.77 -13.84 -42.53
CA SER A 189 -7.61 -14.89 -43.57
C SER A 189 -7.59 -14.28 -44.97
N ARG A 190 -8.40 -13.23 -45.21
CA ARG A 190 -8.45 -12.53 -46.51
C ARG A 190 -7.09 -11.91 -46.91
N GLN A 191 -6.24 -11.56 -45.95
CA GLN A 191 -4.98 -10.86 -46.15
C GLN A 191 -3.76 -11.79 -46.06
N VAL A 192 -3.84 -12.84 -45.25
CA VAL A 192 -2.69 -13.71 -44.92
C VAL A 192 -2.79 -15.12 -45.49
N TYR A 193 -3.93 -15.55 -46.03
CA TYR A 193 -4.10 -16.93 -46.51
C TYR A 193 -3.02 -17.34 -47.52
N ASN A 194 -2.43 -18.51 -47.28
CA ASN A 194 -1.32 -19.09 -48.05
C ASN A 194 -0.04 -18.23 -48.12
N ARG A 195 0.13 -17.28 -47.21
CA ARG A 195 1.38 -16.53 -47.01
C ARG A 195 2.19 -17.13 -45.88
N THR A 196 3.51 -16.98 -45.94
CA THR A 196 4.41 -17.42 -44.87
C THR A 196 4.45 -16.41 -43.73
N ILE A 197 5.02 -16.78 -42.60
CA ILE A 197 5.22 -15.87 -41.47
C ILE A 197 6.21 -14.75 -41.84
N GLN A 198 7.21 -15.06 -42.66
CA GLN A 198 8.16 -14.07 -43.19
C GLN A 198 7.51 -13.05 -44.12
N ASP A 199 6.44 -13.42 -44.84
CA ASP A 199 5.70 -12.48 -45.69
C ASP A 199 4.82 -11.52 -44.87
N VAL A 200 4.48 -11.88 -43.63
CA VAL A 200 3.46 -11.21 -42.82
C VAL A 200 4.09 -10.32 -41.73
N PHE A 201 5.17 -10.77 -41.10
CA PHE A 201 5.83 -10.04 -40.01
C PHE A 201 7.22 -9.50 -40.41
N PRO A 202 7.62 -8.33 -39.90
CA PRO A 202 8.94 -7.75 -40.13
C PRO A 202 10.05 -8.53 -39.41
N SER A 203 11.29 -8.38 -39.90
CA SER A 203 12.45 -9.20 -39.51
C SER A 203 12.85 -9.12 -38.03
N ASP A 204 12.57 -7.99 -37.37
CA ASP A 204 12.79 -7.80 -35.93
C ASP A 204 11.91 -8.71 -35.08
N ILE A 205 10.71 -9.02 -35.54
CA ILE A 205 9.75 -9.89 -34.86
C ILE A 205 10.01 -11.36 -35.16
N LEU A 206 10.50 -11.66 -36.37
CA LEU A 206 10.84 -13.04 -36.77
C LEU A 206 11.85 -13.70 -35.82
N VAL A 207 12.77 -12.92 -35.23
CA VAL A 207 13.73 -13.41 -34.23
C VAL A 207 13.03 -14.09 -33.04
N ALA A 208 11.85 -13.62 -32.66
CA ALA A 208 11.05 -14.20 -31.58
C ALA A 208 10.10 -15.30 -32.08
N LEU A 209 9.56 -15.16 -33.29
CA LEU A 209 8.53 -16.06 -33.83
C LEU A 209 9.07 -17.36 -34.42
N GLU A 210 10.16 -17.31 -35.19
CA GLU A 210 10.69 -18.49 -35.89
C GLU A 210 11.06 -19.63 -34.93
N PRO A 211 11.79 -19.40 -33.82
CA PRO A 211 12.10 -20.46 -32.86
C PRO A 211 10.85 -21.07 -32.22
N ALA A 212 9.83 -20.24 -31.97
CA ALA A 212 8.57 -20.69 -31.36
C ALA A 212 7.75 -21.55 -32.31
N ILE A 213 7.73 -21.23 -33.61
CA ILE A 213 7.03 -21.98 -34.65
C ILE A 213 7.76 -23.28 -34.95
N ASP A 214 9.09 -23.26 -35.04
CA ASP A 214 9.88 -24.47 -35.25
C ASP A 214 9.72 -25.45 -34.09
N ALA A 215 9.75 -24.96 -32.85
CA ALA A 215 9.49 -25.79 -31.68
C ALA A 215 8.06 -26.37 -31.68
N ALA A 216 7.06 -25.61 -32.14
CA ALA A 216 5.69 -26.08 -32.30
C ALA A 216 5.55 -27.12 -33.43
N MET A 217 6.24 -26.95 -34.55
CA MET A 217 6.32 -27.95 -35.63
C MET A 217 6.99 -29.25 -35.18
N ASN A 218 7.74 -29.22 -34.08
CA ASN A 218 8.37 -30.40 -33.45
C ASN A 218 7.54 -30.95 -32.27
N GLY A 219 6.31 -30.48 -32.08
CA GLY A 219 5.37 -31.06 -31.10
C GLY A 219 5.31 -30.34 -29.75
N ASN A 220 5.99 -29.21 -29.60
CA ASN A 220 6.02 -28.48 -28.33
C ASN A 220 4.96 -27.38 -28.27
N TYR A 221 4.36 -27.21 -27.09
CA TYR A 221 3.60 -26.01 -26.78
C TYR A 221 4.57 -24.85 -26.56
N THR A 222 4.36 -23.73 -27.25
CA THR A 222 5.22 -22.54 -27.10
C THR A 222 4.40 -21.31 -26.78
N ASN A 223 5.01 -20.42 -25.98
CA ASN A 223 4.47 -19.11 -25.65
C ASN A 223 5.58 -18.07 -25.79
N VAL A 224 5.32 -17.00 -26.53
CA VAL A 224 6.26 -15.91 -26.76
C VAL A 224 5.53 -14.56 -26.69
N GLN A 225 6.21 -13.57 -26.12
CA GLN A 225 5.73 -12.19 -26.06
C GLN A 225 6.62 -11.30 -26.94
N PHE A 226 6.00 -10.39 -27.69
CA PHE A 226 6.71 -9.47 -28.57
C PHE A 226 5.91 -8.17 -28.77
N SER A 227 6.59 -7.12 -29.22
CA SER A 227 5.96 -5.85 -29.54
C SER A 227 5.68 -5.75 -31.04
N TYR A 228 4.46 -5.37 -31.43
CA TYR A 228 4.07 -5.15 -32.83
C TYR A 228 3.02 -4.03 -32.93
N GLN A 229 3.23 -3.06 -33.81
CA GLN A 229 2.31 -1.93 -34.04
C GLN A 229 1.87 -1.24 -32.72
N ASP A 230 2.83 -0.87 -31.86
CA ASP A 230 2.61 -0.24 -30.55
C ASP A 230 1.79 -1.07 -29.54
N ARG A 231 1.66 -2.38 -29.76
CA ARG A 231 1.00 -3.33 -28.85
C ARG A 231 1.99 -4.34 -28.31
N GLN A 232 1.80 -4.76 -27.06
CA GLN A 232 2.44 -5.95 -26.50
C GLN A 232 1.55 -7.15 -26.77
N LEU A 233 2.04 -8.13 -27.51
CA LEU A 233 1.28 -9.31 -27.92
C LEU A 233 1.85 -10.57 -27.29
N ALA A 234 0.96 -11.46 -26.83
CA ALA A 234 1.30 -12.81 -26.39
C ALA A 234 0.79 -13.82 -27.40
N LEU A 235 1.70 -14.63 -27.95
CA LEU A 235 1.40 -15.70 -28.89
C LEU A 235 1.55 -17.06 -28.20
N ASN A 236 0.49 -17.86 -28.24
CA ASN A 236 0.55 -19.27 -27.88
C ASN A 236 0.40 -20.12 -29.14
N LEU A 237 1.26 -21.12 -29.32
CA LEU A 237 1.20 -22.09 -30.41
C LEU A 237 0.97 -23.49 -29.83
N SER A 238 0.06 -24.23 -30.45
CA SER A 238 -0.28 -25.61 -30.09
C SER A 238 -0.30 -26.47 -31.36
N PRO A 239 0.52 -27.52 -31.42
CA PRO A 239 0.49 -28.44 -32.55
C PRO A 239 -0.78 -29.31 -32.52
N ILE A 240 -1.28 -29.65 -33.70
CA ILE A 240 -2.31 -30.66 -33.93
C ILE A 240 -1.66 -31.85 -34.63
N THR A 241 -1.74 -33.01 -34.00
CA THR A 241 -1.28 -34.29 -34.53
C THR A 241 -2.41 -35.04 -35.24
N ASN A 242 -2.03 -35.89 -36.19
CA ASN A 242 -2.95 -36.84 -36.81
C ASN A 242 -3.08 -38.08 -35.91
N ASP A 243 -4.32 -38.48 -35.58
CA ASP A 243 -4.62 -39.60 -34.66
C ASP A 243 -3.98 -40.94 -35.10
N ASP A 244 -3.77 -41.13 -36.42
CA ASP A 244 -3.26 -42.38 -36.98
C ASP A 244 -1.73 -42.43 -37.19
N THR A 245 -1.04 -41.28 -37.29
CA THR A 245 0.39 -41.24 -37.67
C THR A 245 1.29 -40.48 -36.70
N ASP A 246 0.74 -39.80 -35.70
CA ASP A 246 1.44 -38.92 -34.75
C ASP A 246 2.24 -37.78 -35.43
N ASP A 247 2.04 -37.60 -36.74
CA ASP A 247 2.63 -36.51 -37.51
C ASP A 247 1.84 -35.22 -37.28
N ILE A 248 2.57 -34.11 -37.11
CA ILE A 248 1.99 -32.78 -36.97
C ILE A 248 1.59 -32.27 -38.35
N PHE A 249 0.29 -32.10 -38.57
CA PHE A 249 -0.23 -31.60 -39.85
C PHE A 249 -0.62 -30.12 -39.78
N GLU A 250 -0.91 -29.58 -38.60
CA GLU A 250 -1.35 -28.19 -38.43
C GLU A 250 -0.91 -27.62 -37.07
N ILE A 251 -0.70 -26.31 -36.98
CA ILE A 251 -0.48 -25.58 -35.73
C ILE A 251 -1.63 -24.60 -35.54
N VAL A 252 -2.21 -24.57 -34.34
CA VAL A 252 -3.14 -23.52 -33.93
C VAL A 252 -2.38 -22.46 -33.14
N GLY A 253 -2.51 -21.21 -33.58
CA GLY A 253 -1.99 -20.05 -32.88
C GLY A 253 -3.09 -19.20 -32.28
N ALA A 254 -2.88 -18.74 -31.05
CA ALA A 254 -3.73 -17.76 -30.38
C ALA A 254 -2.89 -16.56 -29.96
N LEU A 255 -3.14 -15.43 -30.61
CA LEU A 255 -2.49 -14.14 -30.36
C LEU A 255 -3.43 -13.26 -29.54
N ARG A 256 -2.93 -12.76 -28.41
CA ARG A 256 -3.67 -11.89 -27.48
C ARG A 256 -2.95 -10.57 -27.32
N ASP A 257 -3.73 -9.50 -27.16
CA ASP A 257 -3.20 -8.19 -26.77
C ASP A 257 -3.08 -8.13 -25.23
N ILE A 258 -1.86 -7.94 -24.74
CA ILE A 258 -1.53 -7.81 -23.32
C ILE A 258 -1.03 -6.40 -22.97
N THR A 259 -1.25 -5.43 -23.85
CA THR A 259 -0.79 -4.04 -23.67
C THR A 259 -1.39 -3.42 -22.41
N GLU A 260 -2.70 -3.51 -22.23
CA GLU A 260 -3.37 -3.00 -21.02
C GLU A 260 -2.86 -3.69 -19.76
N GLN A 261 -2.69 -5.02 -19.81
CA GLN A 261 -2.17 -5.79 -18.68
C GLN A 261 -0.78 -5.29 -18.27
N HIS A 262 0.15 -5.12 -19.21
CA HIS A 262 1.48 -4.58 -18.91
C HIS A 262 1.43 -3.15 -18.37
N VAL A 263 0.55 -2.30 -18.90
CA VAL A 263 0.35 -0.93 -18.39
C VAL A 263 -0.16 -0.97 -16.95
N TYR A 264 -1.14 -1.81 -16.64
CA TYR A 264 -1.66 -1.97 -15.28
C TYR A 264 -0.62 -2.55 -14.33
N GLU A 265 0.14 -3.57 -14.73
CA GLU A 265 1.22 -4.14 -13.94
C GLU A 265 2.26 -3.08 -13.57
N HIS A 266 2.68 -2.27 -14.54
CA HIS A 266 3.62 -1.17 -14.30
C HIS A 266 3.02 -0.08 -13.40
N GLN A 267 1.75 0.27 -13.57
CA GLN A 267 1.06 1.22 -12.70
C GLN A 267 0.92 0.70 -11.27
N ILE A 268 0.53 -0.56 -11.08
CA ILE A 268 0.45 -1.23 -9.78
C ILE A 268 1.81 -1.20 -9.10
N TYR A 269 2.87 -1.56 -9.82
CA TYR A 269 4.23 -1.49 -9.29
C TYR A 269 4.59 -0.06 -8.83
N ARG A 270 4.28 0.95 -9.66
CA ARG A 270 4.53 2.36 -9.28
C ARG A 270 3.75 2.77 -8.04
N ILE A 271 2.46 2.45 -7.93
CA ILE A 271 1.63 2.79 -6.77
C ILE A 271 2.13 2.07 -5.50
N ALA A 272 2.57 0.82 -5.63
CA ALA A 272 3.06 0.03 -4.49
C ALA A 272 4.44 0.49 -3.99
N HIS A 273 5.29 1.05 -4.85
CA HIS A 273 6.70 1.28 -4.57
C HIS A 273 7.15 2.75 -4.63
N PHE A 274 6.35 3.67 -5.16
CA PHE A 274 6.70 5.08 -5.31
C PHE A 274 5.66 6.00 -4.65
N ASP A 275 6.12 7.16 -4.19
CA ASP A 275 5.30 8.26 -3.71
C ASP A 275 4.68 9.01 -4.89
N ALA A 276 3.35 9.14 -4.90
CA ALA A 276 2.62 9.73 -6.03
C ALA A 276 2.95 11.21 -6.26
N LEU A 277 3.35 11.95 -5.21
CA LEU A 277 3.62 13.39 -5.31
C LEU A 277 5.03 13.69 -5.82
N THR A 278 6.04 13.08 -5.19
CA THR A 278 7.47 13.37 -5.45
C THR A 278 8.10 12.43 -6.48
N ASN A 279 7.40 11.35 -6.84
CA ASN A 279 7.90 10.26 -7.67
C ASN A 279 9.18 9.59 -7.12
N LEU A 280 9.49 9.82 -5.83
CA LEU A 280 10.54 9.10 -5.12
C LEU A 280 10.04 7.71 -4.72
N PRO A 281 10.94 6.73 -4.53
CA PRO A 281 10.65 5.53 -3.77
C PRO A 281 9.88 5.84 -2.47
N ASN A 282 8.91 4.99 -2.14
CA ASN A 282 8.18 5.09 -0.88
C ASN A 282 8.85 4.25 0.23
N ARG A 283 8.27 4.29 1.43
CA ARG A 283 8.75 3.50 2.59
C ARG A 283 8.88 2.00 2.30
N THR A 284 8.00 1.43 1.48
CA THR A 284 7.99 -0.01 1.16
C THR A 284 9.20 -0.38 0.31
N LEU A 285 9.47 0.41 -0.74
CA LEU A 285 10.64 0.18 -1.59
C LEU A 285 11.94 0.47 -0.84
N PHE A 286 11.96 1.50 0.02
CA PHE A 286 13.11 1.76 0.88
C PHE A 286 13.41 0.60 1.83
N ALA A 287 12.40 0.03 2.50
CA ALA A 287 12.58 -1.11 3.38
C ALA A 287 13.16 -2.32 2.62
N LYS A 288 12.66 -2.61 1.41
CA LYS A 288 13.23 -3.66 0.55
C LYS A 288 14.71 -3.40 0.25
N LYS A 289 15.05 -2.18 -0.16
CA LYS A 289 16.44 -1.78 -0.47
C LYS A 289 17.36 -1.82 0.74
N LEU A 290 16.87 -1.45 1.92
CA LEU A 290 17.63 -1.55 3.16
C LEU A 290 17.97 -3.00 3.51
N HIS A 291 17.05 -3.95 3.32
CA HIS A 291 17.33 -5.37 3.53
C HIS A 291 18.38 -5.89 2.52
N GLU A 292 18.27 -5.50 1.25
CA GLU A 292 19.28 -5.82 0.22
C GLU A 292 20.66 -5.25 0.60
N ALA A 293 20.73 -4.01 1.08
CA ALA A 293 21.97 -3.37 1.50
C ALA A 293 22.59 -4.04 2.75
N ILE A 294 21.79 -4.48 3.72
CA ILE A 294 22.28 -5.25 4.88
C ILE A 294 22.89 -6.57 4.45
N GLN A 295 22.22 -7.30 3.56
CA GLN A 295 22.75 -8.56 3.05
C GLN A 295 24.08 -8.33 2.31
N HIS A 296 24.11 -7.36 1.39
CA HIS A 296 25.31 -7.03 0.62
C HIS A 296 26.47 -6.59 1.51
N ALA A 297 26.22 -5.71 2.48
CA ALA A 297 27.24 -5.22 3.39
C ALA A 297 27.76 -6.30 4.35
N THR A 298 26.92 -7.26 4.74
CA THR A 298 27.31 -8.42 5.56
C THR A 298 28.26 -9.34 4.78
N GLU A 299 27.94 -9.61 3.50
CA GLU A 299 28.76 -10.45 2.61
C GLU A 299 30.11 -9.79 2.28
N GLN A 300 30.13 -8.48 2.04
CA GLN A 300 31.32 -7.72 1.64
C GLN A 300 32.12 -7.12 2.82
N GLN A 301 31.65 -7.30 4.06
CA GLN A 301 32.16 -6.60 5.24
C GLN A 301 32.27 -5.08 5.06
N SER A 302 31.31 -4.49 4.35
CA SER A 302 31.24 -3.05 4.08
C SER A 302 30.32 -2.34 5.07
N THR A 303 30.33 -1.01 5.00
CA THR A 303 29.52 -0.14 5.87
C THR A 303 28.61 0.72 5.01
N PHE A 304 27.45 1.06 5.55
CA PHE A 304 26.53 2.00 4.95
C PHE A 304 25.88 2.84 6.04
N GLY A 305 25.23 3.94 5.66
CA GLY A 305 24.41 4.67 6.61
C GLY A 305 23.12 5.22 6.05
N ILE A 306 22.25 5.58 6.99
CA ILE A 306 20.89 6.05 6.76
C ILE A 306 20.78 7.46 7.35
N LEU A 307 20.27 8.39 6.56
CA LEU A 307 19.89 9.73 7.01
C LEU A 307 18.38 9.85 7.01
N PHE A 308 17.81 10.15 8.17
CA PHE A 308 16.40 10.44 8.38
C PHE A 308 16.22 11.95 8.42
N ILE A 309 15.54 12.51 7.42
CA ILE A 309 15.43 13.95 7.19
C ILE A 309 14.00 14.39 7.45
N ASP A 310 13.82 15.45 8.24
CA ASP A 310 12.52 16.05 8.60
C ASP A 310 12.55 17.55 8.25
N LEU A 311 11.53 18.04 7.52
CA LEU A 311 11.43 19.46 7.17
C LEU A 311 10.80 20.24 8.32
N ASN A 312 11.42 21.35 8.70
CA ASN A 312 10.89 22.22 9.74
C ASN A 312 9.72 23.06 9.21
N ASN A 313 8.74 23.32 10.07
CA ASN A 313 7.59 24.20 9.81
C ASN A 313 6.73 23.86 8.58
N PHE A 314 6.83 22.65 8.01
CA PHE A 314 6.01 22.25 6.86
C PHE A 314 4.50 22.38 7.14
N LYS A 315 4.07 22.04 8.36
CA LYS A 315 2.68 22.23 8.78
C LYS A 315 2.26 23.72 8.68
N GLN A 316 3.11 24.64 9.14
CA GLN A 316 2.83 26.07 9.08
C GLN A 316 2.73 26.58 7.63
N ILE A 317 3.53 26.02 6.71
CA ILE A 317 3.44 26.31 5.28
C ILE A 317 2.06 25.89 4.74
N ASN A 318 1.60 24.69 5.06
CA ASN A 318 0.26 24.24 4.67
C ASN A 318 -0.85 25.10 5.28
N ASP A 319 -0.74 25.42 6.55
CA ASP A 319 -1.75 26.21 7.27
C ASP A 319 -1.82 27.65 6.76
N SER A 320 -0.69 28.22 6.30
CA SER A 320 -0.61 29.61 5.83
C SER A 320 -0.87 29.78 4.33
N TYR A 321 -0.41 28.84 3.50
CA TYR A 321 -0.40 28.98 2.03
C TYR A 321 -1.17 27.86 1.31
N GLY A 322 -1.79 26.95 2.06
CA GLY A 322 -2.59 25.85 1.53
C GLY A 322 -1.79 24.64 1.06
N HIS A 323 -2.45 23.49 0.99
CA HIS A 323 -1.84 22.20 0.63
C HIS A 323 -1.17 22.18 -0.75
N SER A 324 -1.73 22.88 -1.75
CA SER A 324 -1.12 22.90 -3.09
C SER A 324 0.27 23.56 -3.12
N THR A 325 0.51 24.53 -2.24
CA THR A 325 1.82 25.17 -2.07
C THR A 325 2.78 24.23 -1.35
N GLY A 326 2.31 23.56 -0.30
CA GLY A 326 3.07 22.53 0.39
C GLY A 326 3.47 21.37 -0.52
N ASP A 327 2.60 20.95 -1.43
CA ASP A 327 2.88 19.89 -2.39
C ASP A 327 4.02 20.27 -3.35
N ARG A 328 3.97 21.49 -3.91
CA ARG A 328 5.07 22.02 -4.74
C ARG A 328 6.37 22.16 -3.97
N PHE A 329 6.28 22.58 -2.71
CA PHE A 329 7.43 22.68 -1.83
C PHE A 329 8.07 21.30 -1.58
N LEU A 330 7.28 20.25 -1.34
CA LEU A 330 7.80 18.88 -1.20
C LEU A 330 8.45 18.36 -2.48
N GLN A 331 7.86 18.65 -3.65
CA GLN A 331 8.45 18.31 -4.94
C GLN A 331 9.79 19.01 -5.14
N PHE A 332 9.85 20.30 -4.84
CA PHE A 332 11.08 21.09 -4.91
C PHE A 332 12.18 20.54 -3.99
N ILE A 333 11.84 20.19 -2.75
CA ILE A 333 12.77 19.57 -1.80
C ILE A 333 13.25 18.21 -2.32
N ALA A 334 12.35 17.38 -2.85
CA ALA A 334 12.71 16.08 -3.40
C ALA A 334 13.73 16.21 -4.54
N ASP A 335 13.52 17.15 -5.45
CA ASP A 335 14.44 17.38 -6.57
C ASP A 335 15.75 18.01 -6.12
N THR A 336 15.71 18.91 -5.13
CA THR A 336 16.91 19.48 -4.50
C THR A 336 17.76 18.39 -3.85
N LEU A 337 17.15 17.47 -3.10
CA LEU A 337 17.86 16.35 -2.48
C LEU A 337 18.48 15.42 -3.54
N LYS A 338 17.76 15.11 -4.62
CA LYS A 338 18.29 14.29 -5.73
C LYS A 338 19.55 14.89 -6.37
N LEU A 339 19.62 16.22 -6.48
CA LEU A 339 20.79 16.92 -7.06
C LEU A 339 22.03 16.86 -6.16
N HIS A 340 21.86 16.65 -4.84
CA HIS A 340 22.94 16.67 -3.87
C HIS A 340 23.45 15.27 -3.47
N ILE A 341 22.93 14.21 -4.08
CA ILE A 341 23.33 12.83 -3.82
C ILE A 341 23.92 12.17 -5.07
N ARG A 342 24.68 11.07 -4.89
CA ARG A 342 25.26 10.32 -6.00
C ARG A 342 24.17 9.47 -6.67
N LYS A 343 24.36 9.12 -7.94
CA LYS A 343 23.43 8.23 -8.67
C LYS A 343 23.23 6.85 -8.02
N LYS A 344 24.21 6.39 -7.23
CA LYS A 344 24.14 5.12 -6.49
C LYS A 344 23.39 5.23 -5.15
N ASP A 345 23.21 6.44 -4.63
CA ASP A 345 22.56 6.67 -3.35
C ASP A 345 21.05 6.52 -3.51
N PHE A 346 20.38 6.00 -2.48
CA PHE A 346 18.95 5.68 -2.56
C PHE A 346 18.12 6.63 -1.70
N LEU A 347 17.40 7.55 -2.37
CA LEU A 347 16.52 8.54 -1.74
C LEU A 347 15.06 8.09 -1.82
N ALA A 348 14.34 8.19 -0.70
CA ALA A 348 12.93 7.86 -0.59
C ALA A 348 12.17 8.92 0.21
N ARG A 349 10.85 8.98 0.00
CA ARG A 349 9.94 9.73 0.88
C ARG A 349 9.28 8.75 1.85
N PHE A 350 9.48 8.97 3.14
CA PHE A 350 8.92 8.13 4.20
C PHE A 350 7.42 8.40 4.41
N GLY A 351 7.03 9.67 4.28
CA GLY A 351 5.65 10.16 4.39
C GLY A 351 5.60 11.56 5.00
N GLY A 352 4.56 12.33 4.69
CA GLY A 352 4.45 13.72 5.17
C GLY A 352 5.64 14.58 4.70
N ASP A 353 6.33 15.19 5.65
CA ASP A 353 7.51 16.04 5.52
C ASP A 353 8.84 15.29 5.73
N LYS A 354 8.83 13.95 5.65
CA LYS A 354 9.99 13.11 5.98
C LYS A 354 10.58 12.39 4.78
N PHE A 355 11.91 12.42 4.67
CA PHE A 355 12.71 11.77 3.64
C PHE A 355 13.73 10.82 4.27
N LEU A 356 14.11 9.79 3.53
CA LEU A 356 15.14 8.82 3.90
C LEU A 356 16.18 8.75 2.81
N LEU A 357 17.45 8.77 3.19
CA LEU A 357 18.58 8.59 2.29
C LEU A 357 19.44 7.42 2.78
N LEU A 358 19.69 6.46 1.91
CA LEU A 358 20.59 5.33 2.14
C LEU A 358 21.84 5.50 1.27
N ILE A 359 23.01 5.45 1.90
CA ILE A 359 24.30 5.63 1.23
C ILE A 359 25.18 4.42 1.55
N GLU A 360 25.51 3.65 0.50
CA GLU A 360 26.37 2.47 0.58
C GLU A 360 27.86 2.83 0.40
N ASP A 361 28.73 2.05 1.05
CA ASP A 361 30.19 2.22 1.09
C ASP A 361 30.60 3.58 1.67
N ILE A 362 30.19 3.85 2.92
CA ILE A 362 30.48 5.12 3.58
C ILE A 362 30.86 4.95 5.04
N ASP A 363 31.92 5.64 5.45
CA ASP A 363 32.33 5.75 6.84
C ASP A 363 31.60 6.89 7.59
N GLU A 364 31.86 6.97 8.88
CA GLU A 364 31.22 7.91 9.80
C GLU A 364 31.54 9.38 9.49
N GLU A 365 32.80 9.68 9.18
CA GLU A 365 33.23 11.04 8.88
C GLU A 365 32.58 11.56 7.59
N ASN A 366 32.51 10.72 6.55
CA ASN A 366 31.90 11.08 5.28
C ASN A 366 30.37 11.21 5.37
N ILE A 367 29.68 10.35 6.13
CA ILE A 367 28.23 10.47 6.27
C ILE A 367 27.83 11.69 7.09
N GLU A 368 28.61 12.03 8.13
CA GLU A 368 28.44 13.29 8.87
C GLU A 368 28.68 14.50 7.97
N TYR A 369 29.72 14.47 7.15
CA TYR A 369 29.99 15.52 6.17
C TYR A 369 28.80 15.72 5.21
N ILE A 370 28.19 14.63 4.71
CA ILE A 370 26.99 14.70 3.87
C ILE A 370 25.83 15.30 4.65
N GLY A 371 25.59 14.89 5.90
CA GLY A 371 24.58 15.46 6.77
C GLY A 371 24.75 16.98 6.95
N LYS A 372 25.96 17.42 7.29
CA LYS A 372 26.30 18.84 7.45
C LYS A 372 26.08 19.64 6.15
N ARG A 373 26.50 19.09 5.02
CA ARG A 373 26.32 19.71 3.70
C ARG A 373 24.85 19.85 3.35
N LEU A 374 24.02 18.82 3.56
CA LEU A 374 22.59 18.86 3.27
C LEU A 374 21.85 19.89 4.12
N VAL A 375 22.16 19.94 5.41
CA VAL A 375 21.66 20.96 6.35
C VAL A 375 21.98 22.35 5.83
N HIS A 376 23.25 22.65 5.52
CA HIS A 376 23.65 23.96 5.01
C HIS A 376 23.02 24.31 3.65
N THR A 377 22.88 23.33 2.75
CA THR A 377 22.30 23.53 1.41
C THR A 377 20.82 23.91 1.48
N LEU A 378 20.09 23.38 2.46
CA LEU A 378 18.66 23.61 2.59
C LEU A 378 18.32 24.75 3.56
N ASP A 379 19.32 25.36 4.21
CA ASP A 379 19.17 26.54 5.07
C ASP A 379 19.21 27.84 4.27
N GLN A 380 18.25 28.00 3.37
CA GLN A 380 18.12 29.19 2.54
C GLN A 380 16.67 29.44 2.16
N THR A 381 16.40 30.64 1.64
CA THR A 381 15.11 31.03 1.09
C THR A 381 14.97 30.51 -0.34
N PHE A 382 13.83 29.88 -0.62
CA PHE A 382 13.50 29.34 -1.93
C PHE A 382 12.28 30.06 -2.52
N GLU A 383 12.36 30.36 -3.82
CA GLU A 383 11.26 30.96 -4.56
C GLU A 383 10.38 29.86 -5.15
N ILE A 384 9.13 29.77 -4.69
CA ILE A 384 8.15 28.78 -5.18
C ILE A 384 6.95 29.52 -5.73
N GLY A 385 6.96 29.71 -7.04
CA GLY A 385 5.99 30.53 -7.74
C GLY A 385 6.27 32.02 -7.53
N HIS A 386 5.54 32.65 -6.62
CA HIS A 386 5.69 34.07 -6.25
C HIS A 386 5.93 34.25 -4.75
N LEU A 387 6.17 33.15 -4.03
CA LEU A 387 6.39 33.12 -2.59
C LEU A 387 7.85 32.84 -2.30
N GLU A 388 8.41 33.58 -1.34
CA GLU A 388 9.70 33.31 -0.74
C GLU A 388 9.49 32.48 0.53
N LEU A 389 9.92 31.23 0.50
CA LEU A 389 9.80 30.30 1.62
C LEU A 389 11.19 29.97 2.17
N HIS A 390 11.42 30.32 3.44
CA HIS A 390 12.58 29.84 4.17
C HIS A 390 12.36 28.43 4.68
N THR A 391 13.32 27.54 4.44
CA THR A 391 13.27 26.17 4.98
C THR A 391 14.53 25.86 5.76
N ALA A 392 14.38 24.92 6.68
CA ALA A 392 15.47 24.32 7.43
C ALA A 392 15.12 22.85 7.63
N ILE A 393 16.13 21.99 7.73
CA ILE A 393 15.93 20.56 7.93
C ILE A 393 16.61 20.07 9.20
N ASN A 394 16.08 18.99 9.75
CA ASN A 394 16.75 18.24 10.80
C ASN A 394 17.05 16.83 10.33
N ILE A 395 18.28 16.38 10.57
CA ILE A 395 18.76 15.08 10.10
C ILE A 395 19.18 14.21 11.28
N GLY A 396 18.73 12.96 11.31
CA GLY A 396 19.26 11.92 12.17
C GLY A 396 20.00 10.85 11.38
N ILE A 397 21.16 10.43 11.86
CA ILE A 397 22.05 9.53 11.13
C ILE A 397 22.24 8.23 11.91
N SER A 398 22.15 7.08 11.23
CA SER A 398 22.52 5.77 11.78
C SER A 398 23.38 4.98 10.81
N MET A 399 24.26 4.10 11.29
CA MET A 399 25.19 3.34 10.47
C MET A 399 25.15 1.85 10.75
N PHE A 400 25.31 1.06 9.69
CA PHE A 400 25.52 -0.38 9.75
C PHE A 400 27.02 -0.71 9.62
N PRO A 401 27.54 -1.69 10.37
CA PRO A 401 26.89 -2.42 11.46
C PRO A 401 27.04 -1.71 12.82
N LYS A 402 27.68 -0.53 12.86
CA LYS A 402 28.08 0.17 14.10
C LYS A 402 26.93 0.36 15.09
N HIS A 403 25.74 0.74 14.61
CA HIS A 403 24.60 1.06 15.47
C HIS A 403 23.60 -0.09 15.58
N SER A 404 23.40 -0.87 14.53
CA SER A 404 22.59 -2.10 14.56
C SER A 404 22.81 -2.90 13.27
N ASP A 405 22.56 -4.22 13.35
CA ASP A 405 22.47 -5.15 12.22
C ASP A 405 21.03 -5.38 11.73
N ASN A 406 20.04 -4.79 12.40
CA ASN A 406 18.63 -4.95 12.11
C ASN A 406 18.06 -3.71 11.41
N ALA A 407 17.34 -3.90 10.30
CA ALA A 407 16.77 -2.83 9.48
C ALA A 407 15.83 -1.89 10.26
N GLU A 408 14.96 -2.47 11.10
CA GLU A 408 13.99 -1.70 11.89
C GLU A 408 14.70 -0.87 12.96
N MET A 409 15.68 -1.47 13.64
CA MET A 409 16.48 -0.78 14.66
C MET A 409 17.33 0.34 14.06
N LEU A 410 17.97 0.15 12.90
CA LEU A 410 18.70 1.21 12.20
C LEU A 410 17.79 2.42 11.90
N LEU A 411 16.61 2.16 11.31
CA LEU A 411 15.63 3.22 11.05
C LEU A 411 15.16 3.91 12.34
N GLN A 412 14.93 3.15 13.41
CA GLN A 412 14.56 3.68 14.71
C GLN A 412 15.68 4.57 15.30
N HIS A 413 16.93 4.15 15.21
CA HIS A 413 18.09 4.91 15.66
C HIS A 413 18.25 6.23 14.89
N ALA A 414 18.11 6.20 13.56
CA ALA A 414 18.15 7.40 12.74
C ALA A 414 17.00 8.36 13.10
N ASN A 415 15.78 7.86 13.26
CA ASN A 415 14.63 8.67 13.68
C ASN A 415 14.82 9.27 15.08
N ASN A 416 15.36 8.50 16.03
CA ASN A 416 15.62 9.00 17.39
C ASN A 416 16.66 10.11 17.39
N ALA A 417 17.75 9.93 16.62
CA ALA A 417 18.76 10.97 16.43
C ALA A 417 18.15 12.23 15.78
N MET A 418 17.28 12.07 14.78
CA MET A 418 16.59 13.19 14.13
C MET A 418 15.72 13.98 15.13
N GLN A 419 14.99 13.27 16.01
CA GLN A 419 14.20 13.94 17.04
C GLN A 419 15.05 14.70 18.06
N VAL A 420 16.24 14.20 18.38
CA VAL A 420 17.20 14.92 19.23
C VAL A 420 17.70 16.17 18.50
N ALA A 421 18.07 16.06 17.22
CA ALA A 421 18.43 17.23 16.40
C ALA A 421 17.32 18.29 16.42
N LYS A 422 16.07 17.88 16.20
CA LYS A 422 14.89 18.75 16.19
C LYS A 422 14.61 19.46 17.52
N LYS A 423 14.89 18.81 18.66
CA LYS A 423 14.74 19.43 19.99
C LYS A 423 15.88 20.40 20.31
N SER A 424 17.09 20.13 19.81
CA SER A 424 18.26 20.97 20.00
C SER A 424 18.29 22.20 19.10
N GLY A 425 17.29 22.35 18.21
CA GLY A 425 17.11 23.51 17.34
C GLY A 425 16.64 23.11 15.93
N SER A 426 16.47 24.12 15.08
CA SER A 426 16.32 23.91 13.64
C SER A 426 17.70 23.89 12.96
N ASN A 427 17.75 23.28 11.78
CA ASN A 427 18.93 23.29 10.91
C ASN A 427 20.15 22.55 11.48
N ARG A 428 19.96 21.29 11.90
CA ARG A 428 21.02 20.49 12.52
C ARG A 428 20.99 19.04 12.08
N TYR A 429 22.13 18.36 12.25
CA TYR A 429 22.21 16.91 12.15
C TYR A 429 22.62 16.31 13.50
N GLN A 430 22.28 15.05 13.72
CA GLN A 430 22.70 14.28 14.89
C GLN A 430 23.04 12.86 14.45
N LEU A 431 24.27 12.42 14.74
CA LEU A 431 24.62 11.00 14.66
C LEU A 431 24.05 10.26 15.87
N PHE A 432 23.48 9.09 15.63
CA PHE A 432 23.01 8.23 16.71
C PHE A 432 24.17 7.80 17.60
N ASN A 433 23.93 7.86 18.90
CA ASN A 433 24.77 7.24 19.91
C ASN A 433 23.87 6.52 20.95
N PRO A 434 24.40 5.55 21.72
CA PRO A 434 23.60 4.82 22.70
C PRO A 434 22.97 5.71 23.79
N GLU A 435 23.59 6.85 24.12
CA GLU A 435 23.07 7.78 25.13
C GLU A 435 21.71 8.38 24.72
N ILE A 436 21.49 8.66 23.42
CA ILE A 436 20.20 9.13 22.89
C ILE A 436 19.08 8.13 23.23
N GLN A 437 19.34 6.83 23.06
CA GLN A 437 18.36 5.80 23.37
C GLN A 437 18.09 5.72 24.88
N MET A 438 19.14 5.78 25.71
CA MET A 438 18.99 5.80 27.17
C MET A 438 18.17 7.00 27.63
N GLN A 439 18.42 8.20 27.08
CA GLN A 439 17.67 9.42 27.40
C GLN A 439 16.19 9.30 27.03
N MET A 440 15.87 8.73 25.86
CA MET A 440 14.48 8.51 25.44
C MET A 440 13.75 7.50 26.33
N GLN A 441 14.42 6.40 26.69
CA GLN A 441 13.86 5.40 27.61
C GLN A 441 13.65 5.97 29.00
N ARG A 442 14.64 6.71 29.53
CA ARG A 442 14.53 7.40 30.81
C ARG A 442 13.37 8.39 30.79
N LYS A 443 13.22 9.19 29.74
CA LYS A 443 12.09 10.12 29.61
C LYS A 443 10.74 9.42 29.67
N LEU A 444 10.57 8.30 28.95
CA LEU A 444 9.34 7.50 28.98
C LEU A 444 9.07 6.90 30.36
N MET A 445 10.12 6.42 31.03
CA MET A 445 10.05 5.94 32.41
C MET A 445 9.58 7.07 33.34
N LEU A 446 10.17 8.26 33.26
CA LEU A 446 9.77 9.41 34.06
C LEU A 446 8.33 9.85 33.77
N GLU A 447 7.90 9.88 32.50
CA GLU A 447 6.51 10.13 32.10
C GLU A 447 5.53 9.17 32.78
N THR A 448 5.90 7.89 32.84
CA THR A 448 5.08 6.86 33.48
C THR A 448 5.09 7.01 35.01
N ALA A 449 6.26 7.21 35.61
CA ALA A 449 6.42 7.31 37.06
C ALA A 449 5.78 8.59 37.64
N LEU A 450 5.80 9.71 36.91
CA LEU A 450 5.27 10.99 37.36
C LEU A 450 3.75 10.94 37.62
N ASN A 451 3.01 10.12 36.88
CA ASN A 451 1.57 9.90 37.11
C ASN A 451 1.27 9.34 38.51
N ASP A 452 2.18 8.53 39.05
CA ASP A 452 2.05 7.91 40.37
C ASP A 452 2.69 8.73 41.50
N ALA A 453 3.56 9.69 41.16
CA ALA A 453 4.41 10.38 42.12
C ALA A 453 3.63 11.14 43.21
N ILE A 454 2.52 11.80 42.84
CA ILE A 454 1.65 12.50 43.81
C ILE A 454 0.98 11.51 44.77
N LYS A 455 0.53 10.36 44.26
CA LYS A 455 -0.21 9.35 45.05
C LYS A 455 0.69 8.58 46.01
N LYS A 456 2.01 8.57 45.75
CA LYS A 456 3.01 7.80 46.50
C LYS A 456 3.91 8.70 47.35
N ASP A 457 3.48 9.92 47.66
CA ASP A 457 4.20 10.89 48.49
C ASP A 457 5.66 11.13 48.05
N GLN A 458 5.90 11.15 46.74
CA GLN A 458 7.25 11.33 46.18
C GLN A 458 7.60 12.80 45.92
N MET A 459 6.64 13.70 46.09
CA MET A 459 6.83 15.14 45.89
C MET A 459 7.24 15.81 47.20
N LEU A 460 8.21 16.72 47.11
CA LEU A 460 8.74 17.48 48.24
C LEU A 460 8.83 18.96 47.86
N VAL A 461 8.70 19.84 48.84
CA VAL A 461 8.95 21.28 48.66
C VAL A 461 10.22 21.65 49.40
N TYR A 462 11.19 22.20 48.67
CA TYR A 462 12.38 22.81 49.23
C TYR A 462 12.17 24.32 49.28
N TYR A 463 12.84 24.99 50.21
CA TYR A 463 12.70 26.42 50.38
C TYR A 463 14.05 27.11 50.21
N GLN A 464 14.09 28.18 49.42
CA GLN A 464 15.26 29.04 49.29
C GLN A 464 14.96 30.42 49.87
N PRO A 465 15.82 30.97 50.75
CA PRO A 465 15.54 32.24 51.40
C PRO A 465 15.69 33.42 50.41
N LYS A 466 14.82 34.41 50.57
CA LYS A 466 14.91 35.74 49.93
C LYS A 466 15.30 36.77 51.00
N LEU A 467 16.33 37.55 50.70
CA LEU A 467 16.90 38.52 51.63
C LEU A 467 16.65 39.94 51.15
N CYS A 468 16.40 40.86 52.09
CA CYS A 468 16.43 42.28 51.79
C CYS A 468 17.86 42.70 51.45
N ALA A 469 18.06 43.32 50.29
CA ALA A 469 19.38 43.70 49.79
C ALA A 469 20.14 44.61 50.78
N ARG A 470 19.42 45.50 51.47
CA ARG A 470 19.96 46.49 52.41
C ARG A 470 20.23 45.94 53.80
N THR A 471 19.27 45.25 54.39
CA THR A 471 19.35 44.82 55.80
C THR A 471 19.88 43.40 55.96
N LYS A 472 19.91 42.63 54.87
CA LYS A 472 20.21 41.19 54.86
C LYS A 472 19.25 40.34 55.71
N ASN A 473 18.12 40.91 56.14
CA ASN A 473 17.09 40.15 56.83
C ASN A 473 16.33 39.26 55.85
N ILE A 474 15.91 38.09 56.33
CA ILE A 474 15.06 37.17 55.58
C ILE A 474 13.65 37.75 55.52
N ILE A 475 13.16 38.02 54.32
CA ILE A 475 11.86 38.63 54.04
C ILE A 475 10.89 37.64 53.37
N GLY A 476 11.42 36.57 52.79
CA GLY A 476 10.63 35.59 52.07
C GLY A 476 11.35 34.27 51.86
N ALA A 477 10.64 33.32 51.28
CA ALA A 477 11.15 32.04 50.83
C ALA A 477 10.51 31.67 49.49
N GLU A 478 11.29 31.17 48.54
CA GLU A 478 10.75 30.54 47.34
C GLU A 478 10.53 29.05 47.58
N ALA A 479 9.32 28.58 47.31
CA ALA A 479 8.92 27.18 47.36
C ALA A 479 9.24 26.49 46.04
N LEU A 480 10.23 25.60 46.09
CA LEU A 480 10.81 24.92 44.95
C LEU A 480 10.47 23.44 45.01
N LEU A 481 9.61 22.99 44.08
CA LEU A 481 9.21 21.59 43.96
C LEU A 481 10.43 20.69 43.71
N ARG A 482 10.46 19.51 44.32
CA ARG A 482 11.43 18.46 44.10
C ARG A 482 10.70 17.13 43.98
N TRP A 483 11.17 16.28 43.07
CA TRP A 483 10.64 14.92 42.94
C TRP A 483 11.67 13.92 43.45
N ASN A 484 11.35 13.26 44.56
CA ASN A 484 12.17 12.20 45.12
C ASN A 484 11.74 10.84 44.54
N HIS A 485 12.37 10.47 43.43
CA HIS A 485 12.11 9.22 42.75
C HIS A 485 12.78 8.04 43.50
N PRO A 486 12.09 6.90 43.69
CA PRO A 486 12.58 5.80 44.53
C PRO A 486 13.89 5.16 44.05
N VAL A 487 14.18 5.22 42.75
CA VAL A 487 15.39 4.64 42.14
C VAL A 487 16.45 5.72 41.84
N GLU A 488 16.10 6.74 41.06
CA GLU A 488 17.04 7.81 40.65
C GLU A 488 17.30 8.91 41.70
N GLY A 489 16.62 8.90 42.84
CA GLY A 489 16.75 9.95 43.85
C GLY A 489 16.07 11.26 43.43
N ILE A 490 16.68 12.40 43.75
CA ILE A 490 16.08 13.72 43.49
C ILE A 490 16.22 14.07 42.01
N ILE A 491 15.09 14.19 41.32
CA ILE A 491 15.00 14.59 39.91
C ILE A 491 14.81 16.11 39.82
N SER A 492 15.54 16.74 38.89
CA SER A 492 15.49 18.19 38.67
C SER A 492 14.13 18.66 38.16
N PRO A 493 13.57 19.78 38.65
CA PRO A 493 12.36 20.39 38.11
C PRO A 493 12.43 20.68 36.61
N GLY A 494 13.59 21.09 36.11
CA GLY A 494 13.80 21.31 34.68
C GLY A 494 13.62 20.05 33.82
N GLU A 495 13.72 18.85 34.40
CA GLU A 495 13.50 17.59 33.69
C GLU A 495 12.03 17.16 33.71
N PHE A 496 11.34 17.26 34.86
CA PHE A 496 9.98 16.70 35.00
C PHE A 496 8.84 17.72 34.88
N ILE A 497 9.06 19.03 35.08
CA ILE A 497 8.00 20.04 34.88
C ILE A 497 7.54 20.07 33.41
N PRO A 498 8.42 20.09 32.39
CA PRO A 498 7.97 20.05 30.99
C PRO A 498 7.16 18.79 30.65
N ILE A 499 7.48 17.68 31.31
CA ILE A 499 6.72 16.43 31.20
C ILE A 499 5.34 16.59 31.85
N ALA A 500 5.29 17.19 33.05
CA ALA A 500 4.06 17.44 33.79
C ALA A 500 3.10 18.34 33.00
N GLU A 501 3.62 19.43 32.40
CA GLU A 501 2.83 20.37 31.62
C GLU A 501 2.25 19.73 30.37
N LYS A 502 3.08 19.02 29.59
CA LYS A 502 2.64 18.34 28.37
C LYS A 502 1.50 17.34 28.62
N ASN A 503 1.52 16.67 29.77
CA ASN A 503 0.54 15.65 30.14
C ASN A 503 -0.58 16.18 31.04
N GLY A 504 -0.62 17.48 31.34
CA GLY A 504 -1.61 18.09 32.24
C GLY A 504 -1.46 17.76 33.72
N LEU A 505 -0.43 17.00 34.10
CA LEU A 505 -0.12 16.65 35.50
C LEU A 505 0.37 17.84 36.32
N ILE A 506 0.81 18.92 35.67
CA ILE A 506 1.22 20.14 36.38
C ILE A 506 0.06 20.75 37.19
N ILE A 507 -1.18 20.51 36.78
CA ILE A 507 -2.37 21.00 37.49
C ILE A 507 -2.44 20.38 38.89
N PRO A 508 -2.65 19.05 39.06
CA PRO A 508 -2.72 18.46 40.39
C PRO A 508 -1.43 18.60 41.21
N ILE A 509 -0.25 18.62 40.56
CA ILE A 509 1.03 18.88 41.24
C ILE A 509 1.02 20.28 41.85
N GLY A 510 0.68 21.29 41.05
CA GLY A 510 0.71 22.67 41.49
C GLY A 510 -0.36 23.00 42.54
N GLN A 511 -1.53 22.34 42.50
CA GLN A 511 -2.52 22.42 43.59
C GLN A 511 -1.93 21.93 44.91
N TRP A 512 -1.23 20.80 44.89
CA TRP A 512 -0.57 20.24 46.07
C TRP A 512 0.55 21.16 46.59
N VAL A 513 1.41 21.68 45.70
CA VAL A 513 2.50 22.61 46.07
C VAL A 513 1.94 23.89 46.70
N LEU A 514 0.87 24.45 46.13
CA LEU A 514 0.24 25.66 46.63
C LEU A 514 -0.35 25.42 48.03
N ALA A 515 -1.10 24.33 48.22
CA ALA A 515 -1.68 23.98 49.51
C ALA A 515 -0.59 23.78 50.59
N GLU A 516 0.49 23.06 50.26
CA GLU A 516 1.59 22.81 51.19
C GLU A 516 2.35 24.10 51.54
N SER A 517 2.59 24.96 50.54
CA SER A 517 3.27 26.25 50.76
C SER A 517 2.45 27.20 51.62
N ILE A 518 1.13 27.29 51.39
CA ILE A 518 0.21 28.10 52.20
C ILE A 518 0.14 27.56 53.64
N ARG A 519 0.02 26.23 53.80
CA ARG A 519 0.04 25.57 55.11
C ARG A 519 1.32 25.91 55.87
N GLN A 520 2.46 25.84 55.18
CA GLN A 520 3.77 26.09 55.79
C GLN A 520 3.99 27.56 56.13
N ALA A 521 3.61 28.50 55.27
CA ALA A 521 3.66 29.93 55.56
C ALA A 521 2.82 30.30 56.79
N LYS A 522 1.67 29.62 56.99
CA LYS A 522 0.88 29.81 58.20
C LYS A 522 1.62 29.38 59.46
N ILE A 523 2.36 28.27 59.40
CA ILE A 523 3.17 27.78 60.52
C ILE A 523 4.27 28.80 60.85
N TRP A 524 4.99 29.32 59.86
CA TRP A 524 6.01 30.35 60.09
C TRP A 524 5.44 31.63 60.70
N SER A 525 4.26 32.07 60.24
CA SER A 525 3.53 33.19 60.84
C SER A 525 3.22 32.96 62.34
N LEU A 526 2.78 31.75 62.72
CA LEU A 526 2.53 31.39 64.13
C LEU A 526 3.81 31.31 64.97
N LEU A 527 4.94 30.94 64.36
CA LEU A 527 6.26 30.90 64.98
C LEU A 527 6.95 32.27 65.03
N ARG A 528 6.23 33.36 64.73
CA ARG A 528 6.72 34.76 64.71
C ARG A 528 7.75 35.07 63.62
N HIS A 529 7.73 34.31 62.53
CA HIS A 529 8.46 34.59 61.29
C HIS A 529 7.46 34.83 60.15
N PRO A 530 6.75 35.97 60.10
CA PRO A 530 5.78 36.26 59.04
C PRO A 530 6.51 36.66 57.74
N ILE A 531 7.11 35.67 57.09
CA ILE A 531 7.79 35.83 55.79
C ILE A 531 6.85 35.48 54.65
N THR A 532 7.09 36.08 53.48
CA THR A 532 6.35 35.73 52.26
C THR A 532 6.80 34.37 51.72
N VAL A 533 5.87 33.55 51.22
CA VAL A 533 6.20 32.34 50.46
C VAL A 533 5.89 32.59 48.98
N SER A 534 6.87 32.38 48.13
CA SER A 534 6.73 32.52 46.68
C SER A 534 6.54 31.16 46.03
N VAL A 535 5.52 31.01 45.18
CA VAL A 535 5.17 29.75 44.51
C VAL A 535 5.06 29.97 43.01
N ASN A 536 5.82 29.20 42.24
CA ASN A 536 5.76 29.20 40.78
C ASN A 536 4.44 28.61 40.26
N VAL A 537 3.82 29.29 39.29
CA VAL A 537 2.54 28.88 38.69
C VAL A 537 2.66 28.78 37.17
N SER A 538 2.28 27.62 36.61
CA SER A 538 2.27 27.38 35.16
C SER A 538 1.09 28.06 34.45
N ILE A 539 1.25 28.39 33.15
CA ILE A 539 0.15 28.77 32.22
C ILE A 539 -1.08 27.87 32.42
N LEU A 540 -0.85 26.55 32.45
CA LEU A 540 -1.93 25.57 32.42
C LEU A 540 -2.77 25.58 33.69
N GLN A 541 -2.17 25.98 34.81
CA GLN A 541 -2.89 26.18 36.07
C GLN A 541 -3.69 27.48 36.04
N MET A 542 -3.07 28.57 35.59
CA MET A 542 -3.72 29.87 35.51
C MET A 542 -4.93 29.88 34.58
N THR A 543 -4.90 29.08 33.51
CA THR A 543 -6.01 28.96 32.56
C THR A 543 -7.19 28.13 33.09
N GLN A 544 -7.06 27.48 34.25
CA GLN A 544 -8.18 26.78 34.88
C GLN A 544 -9.23 27.78 35.37
N THR A 545 -10.50 27.54 35.02
CA THR A 545 -11.61 28.44 35.35
C THR A 545 -11.85 28.63 36.84
N ASN A 546 -11.38 27.70 37.68
CA ASN A 546 -11.56 27.70 39.13
C ASN A 546 -10.28 28.09 39.89
N PHE A 547 -9.19 28.46 39.23
CA PHE A 547 -7.89 28.72 39.89
C PHE A 547 -7.98 29.79 40.98
N VAL A 548 -8.60 30.94 40.67
CA VAL A 548 -8.78 32.04 41.63
C VAL A 548 -9.60 31.59 42.84
N ALA A 549 -10.69 30.86 42.61
CA ALA A 549 -11.54 30.33 43.66
C ALA A 549 -10.78 29.33 44.54
N GLU A 550 -9.92 28.51 43.94
CA GLU A 550 -9.06 27.57 44.64
C GLU A 550 -8.06 28.28 45.57
N VAL A 551 -7.33 29.26 45.06
CA VAL A 551 -6.39 30.08 45.86
C VAL A 551 -7.13 30.72 47.04
N SER A 552 -8.30 31.33 46.79
CA SER A 552 -9.14 31.94 47.83
C SER A 552 -9.55 30.94 48.91
N ASN A 553 -9.94 29.73 48.50
CA ASN A 553 -10.37 28.67 49.42
C ASN A 553 -9.20 28.16 50.28
N LEU A 554 -8.02 27.94 49.68
CA LEU A 554 -6.83 27.50 50.42
C LEU A 554 -6.40 28.54 51.46
N LEU A 555 -6.36 29.82 51.10
CA LEU A 555 -6.05 30.91 52.03
C LEU A 555 -7.03 30.95 53.21
N LYS A 556 -8.34 30.84 52.94
CA LYS A 556 -9.39 30.79 53.97
C LYS A 556 -9.28 29.56 54.87
N GLN A 557 -9.06 28.38 54.28
CA GLN A 557 -8.94 27.12 54.99
C GLN A 557 -7.76 27.15 55.98
N HIS A 558 -6.61 27.67 55.56
CA HIS A 558 -5.41 27.75 56.39
C HIS A 558 -5.30 29.05 57.19
N LYS A 559 -6.25 29.99 57.02
CA LYS A 559 -6.27 31.31 57.67
C LYS A 559 -4.95 32.06 57.51
N LEU A 560 -4.36 32.00 56.32
CA LEU A 560 -3.16 32.75 55.97
C LEU A 560 -3.57 34.15 55.50
N GLU A 561 -2.83 35.17 55.95
CA GLU A 561 -2.99 36.52 55.43
C GLU A 561 -2.56 36.55 53.95
N PRO A 562 -3.40 37.04 53.03
CA PRO A 562 -3.13 36.93 51.59
C PRO A 562 -1.77 37.49 51.13
N HIS A 563 -1.30 38.58 51.76
CA HIS A 563 -0.04 39.24 51.42
C HIS A 563 1.21 38.41 51.76
N LEU A 564 1.07 37.30 52.50
CA LEU A 564 2.16 36.36 52.77
C LEU A 564 2.34 35.31 51.66
N LEU A 565 1.46 35.29 50.65
CA LEU A 565 1.58 34.46 49.46
C LEU A 565 1.97 35.33 48.27
N ASN A 566 3.05 34.97 47.60
CA ASN A 566 3.47 35.53 46.32
C ASN A 566 3.35 34.46 45.23
N LEU A 567 2.67 34.76 44.13
CA LEU A 567 2.56 33.88 42.97
C LEU A 567 3.54 34.34 41.89
N GLU A 568 4.43 33.45 41.48
CA GLU A 568 5.44 33.73 40.46
C GLU A 568 4.97 33.20 39.11
N ILE A 569 5.07 34.05 38.10
CA ILE A 569 4.57 33.79 36.76
C ILE A 569 5.66 34.11 35.73
N THR A 570 5.91 33.21 34.78
CA THR A 570 6.94 33.43 33.76
C THR A 570 6.58 34.55 32.78
N GLU A 571 7.57 35.26 32.27
CA GLU A 571 7.38 36.36 31.30
C GLU A 571 6.59 35.95 30.03
N SER A 572 6.72 34.69 29.61
CA SER A 572 6.11 34.14 28.38
C SER A 572 4.58 33.97 28.44
N LEU A 573 3.94 34.30 29.56
CA LEU A 573 2.49 34.19 29.82
C LEU A 573 1.59 35.18 29.03
N THR A 574 2.14 36.01 28.15
CA THR A 574 1.44 37.19 27.58
C THR A 574 0.58 36.92 26.33
N THR A 575 0.41 35.66 25.91
CA THR A 575 -0.25 35.29 24.64
C THR A 575 -1.76 35.61 24.58
N ASP A 576 -2.46 35.66 25.73
CA ASP A 576 -3.84 36.19 25.85
C ASP A 576 -3.93 37.20 27.01
N ILE A 577 -3.54 38.43 26.72
CA ILE A 577 -3.37 39.48 27.73
C ILE A 577 -4.67 39.85 28.44
N HIS A 578 -5.81 39.83 27.74
CA HIS A 578 -7.08 40.23 28.33
C HIS A 578 -7.57 39.20 29.34
N PHE A 579 -7.46 37.92 28.98
CA PHE A 579 -7.79 36.83 29.88
C PHE A 579 -6.88 36.82 31.12
N MET A 580 -5.57 36.97 30.91
CA MET A 580 -4.57 36.95 31.99
C MET A 580 -4.70 38.15 32.93
N THR A 581 -4.87 39.36 32.38
CA THR A 581 -5.03 40.59 33.18
C THR A 581 -6.25 40.48 34.09
N ARG A 582 -7.36 39.87 33.63
CA ARG A 582 -8.53 39.64 34.47
C ARG A 582 -8.21 38.75 35.67
N ILE A 583 -7.56 37.61 35.44
CA ILE A 583 -7.21 36.66 36.52
C ILE A 583 -6.26 37.29 37.52
N LEU A 584 -5.24 38.01 37.06
CA LEU A 584 -4.28 38.67 37.95
C LEU A 584 -4.95 39.78 38.78
N ASN A 585 -5.92 40.51 38.23
CA ASN A 585 -6.70 41.48 38.99
C ASN A 585 -7.55 40.80 40.07
N GLU A 586 -8.23 39.70 39.75
CA GLU A 586 -9.00 38.94 40.73
C GLU A 586 -8.11 38.40 41.87
N LEU A 587 -6.90 37.92 41.56
CA LEU A 587 -5.91 37.52 42.56
C LEU A 587 -5.44 38.70 43.41
N LYS A 588 -5.17 39.86 42.79
CA LYS A 588 -4.80 41.08 43.51
C LYS A 588 -5.92 41.56 44.44
N GLU A 589 -7.19 41.43 44.05
CA GLU A 589 -8.34 41.75 44.90
C GLU A 589 -8.43 40.82 46.13
N ILE A 590 -7.99 39.57 46.01
CA ILE A 590 -7.82 38.66 47.16
C ILE A 590 -6.71 39.15 48.10
N GLY A 591 -5.74 39.91 47.58
CA GLY A 591 -4.63 40.49 48.33
C GLY A 591 -3.34 39.68 48.27
N VAL A 592 -3.22 38.73 47.33
CA VAL A 592 -1.96 38.00 47.10
C VAL A 592 -0.98 38.86 46.32
N TYR A 593 0.32 38.64 46.57
CA TYR A 593 1.37 39.25 45.77
C TYR A 593 1.59 38.44 44.50
N ILE A 594 2.09 39.14 43.48
CA ILE A 594 2.29 38.59 42.15
C ILE A 594 3.63 39.13 41.65
N SER A 595 4.50 38.22 41.22
CA SER A 595 5.79 38.55 40.65
C SER A 595 5.97 37.95 39.27
N ILE A 596 6.64 38.68 38.39
CA ILE A 596 7.09 38.14 37.10
C ILE A 596 8.47 37.52 37.26
N ASP A 597 8.59 36.28 36.79
CA ASP A 597 9.81 35.48 36.79
C ASP A 597 10.51 35.45 35.42
N ASP A 598 11.80 35.13 35.43
CA ASP A 598 12.70 35.05 34.27
C ASP A 598 12.74 36.34 33.41
N PHE A 599 12.56 37.52 34.02
CA PHE A 599 12.38 38.77 33.29
C PHE A 599 13.65 39.19 32.53
N GLY A 600 13.48 39.47 31.23
CA GLY A 600 14.53 39.91 30.31
C GLY A 600 15.00 38.80 29.36
N THR A 601 14.59 37.56 29.57
CA THR A 601 14.87 36.44 28.66
C THR A 601 13.86 36.35 27.50
N GLY A 602 12.70 37.01 27.64
CA GLY A 602 11.65 37.09 26.63
C GLY A 602 11.56 38.44 25.89
N TYR A 603 10.58 38.54 24.99
CA TYR A 603 10.25 39.77 24.26
C TYR A 603 9.03 40.47 24.91
N SER A 604 9.15 40.94 26.15
CA SER A 604 8.08 41.77 26.72
C SER A 604 8.00 43.14 26.07
N SER A 605 6.82 43.50 25.56
CA SER A 605 6.53 44.91 25.30
C SER A 605 6.40 45.63 26.64
N LEU A 606 7.17 46.69 26.84
CA LEU A 606 7.08 47.60 28.01
C LEU A 606 5.63 48.06 28.27
N ARG A 607 4.84 48.19 27.20
CA ARG A 607 3.42 48.51 27.28
C ARG A 607 2.62 47.46 28.06
N TYR A 608 2.92 46.18 27.88
CA TYR A 608 2.21 45.09 28.56
C TYR A 608 2.54 45.06 30.05
N LEU A 609 3.82 45.16 30.39
CA LEU A 609 4.26 45.20 31.79
C LEU A 609 3.53 46.30 32.57
N SER A 610 3.29 47.47 31.95
CA SER A 610 2.62 48.60 32.60
C SER A 610 1.13 48.38 32.90
N GLN A 611 0.50 47.38 32.30
CA GLN A 611 -0.91 47.08 32.48
C GLN A 611 -1.17 45.93 33.45
N LEU A 612 -0.13 45.15 33.78
CA LEU A 612 -0.29 43.99 34.64
C LEU A 612 -0.31 44.41 36.12
N PRO A 613 -1.23 43.86 36.93
CA PRO A 613 -1.37 44.22 38.34
C PRO A 613 -0.35 43.47 39.22
N ILE A 614 0.93 43.62 38.90
CA ILE A 614 2.05 42.94 39.57
C ILE A 614 2.68 43.83 40.65
N HIS A 615 3.50 43.21 41.51
CA HIS A 615 4.20 43.88 42.61
C HIS A 615 5.72 43.84 42.43
N THR A 616 6.22 42.78 41.81
CA THR A 616 7.66 42.47 41.80
C THR A 616 8.10 41.93 40.44
N VAL A 617 9.33 42.27 40.05
CA VAL A 617 10.02 41.71 38.88
C VAL A 617 11.27 40.96 39.35
N LYS A 618 11.48 39.74 38.87
CA LYS A 618 12.65 38.92 39.17
C LYS A 618 13.61 38.94 37.98
N ILE A 619 14.84 39.38 38.20
CA ILE A 619 15.91 39.40 37.20
C ILE A 619 16.45 37.98 37.06
N ASP A 620 16.38 37.44 35.84
CA ASP A 620 16.86 36.09 35.54
C ASP A 620 18.35 35.91 35.87
N GLN A 621 18.68 34.75 36.44
CA GLN A 621 20.05 34.39 36.85
C GLN A 621 21.08 34.46 35.71
N SER A 622 20.68 34.31 34.44
CA SER A 622 21.59 34.35 33.28
C SER A 622 22.26 35.70 33.11
N PHE A 623 21.62 36.80 33.53
CA PHE A 623 22.23 38.13 33.55
C PHE A 623 23.18 38.31 34.72
N ILE A 624 22.87 37.69 35.87
CA ILE A 624 23.64 37.84 37.11
C ILE A 624 24.90 36.98 37.11
N ARG A 625 24.84 35.76 36.56
CA ARG A 625 25.93 34.78 36.56
C ARG A 625 27.23 35.35 36.00
N ASP A 626 27.12 36.06 34.87
CA ASP A 626 28.25 36.67 34.16
C ASP A 626 28.05 38.19 34.09
N LEU A 627 28.60 38.97 35.04
CA LEU A 627 28.48 40.44 35.10
C LEU A 627 29.31 41.19 34.04
N THR A 628 29.16 40.81 32.78
CA THR A 628 29.72 41.52 31.63
C THR A 628 29.17 42.95 31.54
N GLN A 629 29.85 43.83 30.81
CA GLN A 629 29.42 45.23 30.65
C GLN A 629 28.00 45.33 30.04
N ASP A 630 27.66 44.43 29.12
CA ASP A 630 26.34 44.34 28.52
C ASP A 630 25.29 43.92 29.55
N ASN A 631 25.55 42.85 30.30
CA ASN A 631 24.63 42.37 31.35
C ASN A 631 24.43 43.39 32.47
N GLN A 632 25.48 44.10 32.90
CA GLN A 632 25.36 45.19 33.87
C GLN A 632 24.45 46.31 33.37
N SER A 633 24.51 46.63 32.08
CA SER A 633 23.65 47.65 31.46
C SER A 633 22.19 47.20 31.41
N ILE A 634 21.95 45.92 31.10
CA ILE A 634 20.62 45.30 31.11
C ILE A 634 20.04 45.33 32.53
N ILE A 635 20.78 44.83 33.52
CA ILE A 635 20.35 44.80 34.94
C ILE A 635 19.97 46.20 35.43
N LYS A 636 20.82 47.21 35.17
CA LYS A 636 20.54 48.61 35.54
C LYS A 636 19.25 49.12 34.90
N THR A 637 19.03 48.79 33.63
CA THR A 637 17.82 49.17 32.89
C THR A 637 16.58 48.52 33.48
N ILE A 638 16.63 47.22 33.79
CA ILE A 638 15.53 46.48 34.42
C ILE A 638 15.18 47.09 35.78
N ILE A 639 16.19 47.38 36.61
CA ILE A 639 15.97 48.00 37.94
C ILE A 639 15.31 49.38 37.79
N GLN A 640 15.85 50.24 36.91
CA GLN A 640 15.30 51.56 36.68
C GLN A 640 13.86 51.52 36.15
N LEU A 641 13.57 50.60 35.23
CA LEU A 641 12.24 50.39 34.68
C LEU A 641 11.25 49.98 35.78
N ALA A 642 11.60 48.97 36.57
CA ALA A 642 10.77 48.50 37.67
C ALA A 642 10.47 49.64 38.66
N HIS A 643 11.48 50.43 39.02
CA HIS A 643 11.29 51.59 39.91
C HIS A 643 10.38 52.66 39.31
N ALA A 644 10.52 52.96 38.00
CA ALA A 644 9.64 53.89 37.30
C ALA A 644 8.16 53.43 37.31
N MET A 645 7.94 52.14 37.49
CA MET A 645 6.62 51.50 37.54
C MET A 645 6.15 51.19 38.97
N ASN A 646 6.90 51.62 40.00
CA ASN A 646 6.68 51.33 41.41
C ASN A 646 6.65 49.83 41.75
N LEU A 647 7.50 49.05 41.08
CA LEU A 647 7.67 47.61 41.30
C LEU A 647 8.91 47.32 42.15
N SER A 648 8.84 46.30 43.01
CA SER A 648 10.00 45.72 43.69
C SER A 648 10.84 44.90 42.71
N VAL A 649 12.13 44.73 43.01
CA VAL A 649 13.06 43.98 42.17
C VAL A 649 13.79 42.94 42.99
N VAL A 650 13.74 41.69 42.53
CA VAL A 650 14.51 40.56 43.07
C VAL A 650 15.58 40.20 42.06
N ALA A 651 16.82 40.05 42.51
CA ALA A 651 17.88 39.48 41.68
C ALA A 651 18.12 38.02 42.06
N GLU A 652 18.03 37.13 41.07
CA GLU A 652 18.25 35.70 41.25
C GLU A 652 19.66 35.26 40.89
N GLY A 653 20.08 34.10 41.40
CA GLY A 653 21.39 33.54 41.06
C GLY A 653 22.57 34.35 41.58
N VAL A 654 22.41 35.07 42.70
CA VAL A 654 23.53 35.75 43.37
C VAL A 654 24.44 34.72 44.04
N GLU A 655 25.65 34.56 43.51
CA GLU A 655 26.64 33.57 43.95
C GLU A 655 27.90 34.20 44.57
N THR A 656 28.19 35.47 44.27
CA THR A 656 29.41 36.16 44.75
C THR A 656 29.10 37.48 45.47
N GLU A 657 30.01 37.89 46.36
CA GLU A 657 29.91 39.18 47.06
C GLU A 657 30.00 40.37 46.07
N GLU A 658 30.76 40.21 44.97
CA GLU A 658 30.84 41.22 43.90
C GLU A 658 29.48 41.46 43.25
N GLN A 659 28.74 40.38 42.94
CA GLN A 659 27.39 40.47 42.41
C GLN A 659 26.43 41.15 43.38
N GLU A 660 26.49 40.75 44.65
CA GLU A 660 25.71 41.37 45.71
C GLU A 660 25.99 42.89 45.78
N GLN A 661 27.26 43.29 45.83
CA GLN A 661 27.63 44.69 45.97
C GLN A 661 27.12 45.51 44.79
N PHE A 662 27.30 45.01 43.56
CA PHE A 662 26.77 45.66 42.36
C PHE A 662 25.25 45.85 42.43
N LEU A 663 24.50 44.85 42.87
CA LEU A 663 23.04 44.91 42.97
C LEU A 663 22.57 45.88 44.05
N VAL A 664 23.24 45.91 45.20
CA VAL A 664 22.95 46.84 46.30
C VAL A 664 23.23 48.29 45.89
N GLU A 665 24.36 48.55 45.24
CA GLU A 665 24.73 49.89 44.74
C GLU A 665 23.75 50.42 43.71
N ASN A 666 23.16 49.54 42.90
CA ASN A 666 22.13 49.89 41.92
C ASN A 666 20.71 49.85 42.50
N LEU A 667 20.55 49.81 43.83
CA LEU A 667 19.28 49.91 44.54
C LEU A 667 18.32 48.73 44.28
N CYS A 668 18.83 47.52 44.03
CA CYS A 668 18.00 46.32 44.05
C CYS A 668 17.37 46.12 45.45
N HIS A 669 16.14 45.63 45.50
CA HIS A 669 15.38 45.51 46.76
C HIS A 669 15.64 44.18 47.48
N GLU A 670 15.69 43.09 46.72
CA GLU A 670 15.73 41.73 47.23
C GLU A 670 16.77 40.89 46.49
N LEU A 671 17.42 39.98 47.21
CA LEU A 671 18.50 39.13 46.69
C LEU A 671 18.19 37.66 47.00
N GLN A 672 18.45 36.81 46.03
CA GLN A 672 18.32 35.37 46.13
C GLN A 672 19.45 34.67 45.37
N GLY A 673 20.05 33.65 45.99
CA GLY A 673 21.09 32.86 45.32
C GLY A 673 21.95 32.03 46.28
N TYR A 674 22.90 31.31 45.70
CA TYR A 674 23.74 30.36 46.43
C TYR A 674 24.79 31.00 47.33
N LEU A 675 25.02 32.31 47.20
CA LEU A 675 25.83 33.08 48.16
C LEU A 675 25.29 32.92 49.58
N TYR A 676 23.96 32.92 49.73
CA TYR A 676 23.30 32.82 51.04
C TYR A 676 22.96 31.38 51.38
N SER A 677 22.26 30.69 50.47
CA SER A 677 21.93 29.29 50.65
C SER A 677 21.41 28.64 49.38
N ARG A 678 21.65 27.33 49.27
CA ARG A 678 20.96 26.49 48.31
C ARG A 678 19.53 26.20 48.80
N PRO A 679 18.59 25.87 47.90
CA PRO A 679 17.28 25.36 48.28
C PRO A 679 17.44 24.21 49.27
N MET A 680 16.72 24.27 50.38
CA MET A 680 16.88 23.33 51.49
C MET A 680 15.56 22.69 51.92
N PRO A 681 15.58 21.46 52.47
CA PRO A 681 14.38 20.84 53.01
C PRO A 681 13.77 21.68 54.14
N LEU A 682 12.46 21.53 54.36
CA LEU A 682 11.71 22.26 55.38
C LEU A 682 12.39 22.32 56.75
N ASN A 683 12.83 21.18 57.28
CA ASN A 683 13.44 21.11 58.62
C ASN A 683 14.72 21.95 58.72
N THR A 684 15.55 21.94 57.67
CA THR A 684 16.78 22.73 57.59
C THR A 684 16.46 24.21 57.42
N PHE A 685 15.46 24.54 56.59
CA PHE A 685 15.00 25.92 56.42
C PHE A 685 14.49 26.52 57.73
N GLN A 686 13.74 25.76 58.51
CA GLN A 686 13.22 26.24 59.79
C GLN A 686 14.35 26.53 60.79
N GLN A 687 15.37 25.68 60.86
CA GLN A 687 16.58 25.96 61.65
C GLN A 687 17.33 27.20 61.14
N PHE A 688 17.36 27.39 59.82
CA PHE A 688 17.98 28.57 59.21
C PHE A 688 17.26 29.87 59.61
N LEU A 689 15.92 29.87 59.64
CA LEU A 689 15.11 30.99 60.13
C LEU A 689 15.35 31.28 61.60
N ASP A 690 15.38 30.24 62.45
CA ASP A 690 15.54 30.40 63.90
C ASP A 690 16.93 30.97 64.26
N ASN A 691 17.96 30.66 63.47
CA ASN A 691 19.31 31.19 63.64
C ASN A 691 19.50 32.63 63.12
N HIS A 692 18.55 33.13 62.32
CA HIS A 692 18.56 34.49 61.76
C HIS A 692 17.28 35.24 62.14
N PRO A 693 17.03 35.48 63.43
CA PRO A 693 15.82 36.16 63.87
C PRO A 693 15.75 37.56 63.26
N GLN A 694 14.58 37.93 62.71
CA GLN A 694 14.35 39.26 62.17
C GLN A 694 14.72 40.32 63.22
N GLN A 695 15.67 41.21 62.90
CA GLN A 695 15.97 42.35 63.76
C GLN A 695 14.70 43.19 63.87
N LYS A 696 14.18 43.35 65.10
CA LYS A 696 13.06 44.25 65.40
C LYS A 696 13.38 45.62 64.84
N THR A 697 12.72 46.02 63.77
CA THR A 697 12.64 47.42 63.38
C THR A 697 11.80 48.10 64.47
N ILE A 698 12.44 48.94 65.29
CA ILE A 698 11.76 49.84 66.24
C ILE A 698 11.17 51.00 65.46
#